data_AF-A0A3B4C4M0-F1
#
_entry.id   AF-A0A3B4C4M0-F1
#
_cell.length_a   1.000
_cell.length_b   1.000
_cell.length_c   1.000
_cell.angle_alpha   90.00
_cell.angle_beta   90.00
_cell.angle_gamma   90.00
#
_symmetry.space_group_name_H-M   'P 1'
#
loop_
_entity.id
_entity.type
_entity.pdbx_description
1 polymer ?
#
loop_
_entity_poly.entity_id
_entity_poly.type
_entity_poly.pdbx_seq_one_letter_code
_entity_poly.pdbx_strand_id
1 'polypeptide(L)'
;MEEEMGRRPRSGAEFVDEYRNMLIQRVPSVMGIADQLRSKKMIPAEIHGNIQTEKTSQDQMRILYSVLDSGGRAAKEEFYEILKTMMPSLVSELEAGPRTSSEEKPKSEQYLGRYIKYDLRWALNCLDEADLKKFKNNLCDRWLDPRLHRHNVERIRDNMDLANLLINTFNARNAVQVTMENLRMIGCNGTAERLKRVADRSFFSFFVDENREKLIQRVSSVMEIADHLKWRGTITDEIYSSIQTAKTSQEQMRILYSALDSRTNAKVEFYEILQMIKPHLLHELSGHSDIFSSYMPTLTQPDTKDRSLMDAEIFNPETVEKSQGDKITTSYRFLCHHAGHFQCKVTGLVFVMEGEGEVLYKIEPWDTQQLDGLGKMTRAGPLYNIECCKGPISHLHLPHCEIIDDTEENKVKQAVAHFTDDNVEIITPLQVTSTHVIIRIQGLSLLGIISDLRDLLFKPHLINAQVLLFYKTLAVTQSVNILYIHLLPGNIPTDEVIKKRKSIKYIETTSKCQLIPGRKYKPSCHPHEYQPTVETFDIDLHLTSLNFHATFEVFLDCETKNARIGLLDEYGREVWEPRRVFLTADTSAEATSPKVAAAVKFVDEHRPAIIQRISSVKEIADDLLSKKIISEEMNNKIRGEKTSQDQMRILYDGLNSGGAAVKAEFYEILKVKLQSLVDELEAGSSKTQ
;
A
#
# COMPACT_ATOMS: atom_id res chain seq x y z
N MET A 1 -62.21 3.51 -12.88
CA MET A 1 -61.15 3.71 -13.91
C MET A 1 -59.81 3.31 -13.29
N GLU A 2 -59.76 2.11 -12.70
CA GLU A 2 -58.64 1.58 -11.89
C GLU A 2 -58.19 0.22 -12.45
N GLU A 3 -58.51 -0.09 -13.71
CA GLU A 3 -58.31 -1.43 -14.30
C GLU A 3 -57.10 -1.57 -15.23
N GLU A 4 -56.25 -0.54 -15.39
CA GLU A 4 -55.11 -0.62 -16.34
C GLU A 4 -53.70 -0.63 -15.71
N MET A 5 -53.53 -0.38 -14.41
CA MET A 5 -52.21 -0.24 -13.78
C MET A 5 -51.61 -1.54 -13.21
N GLY A 6 -51.76 -2.64 -13.94
CA GLY A 6 -51.20 -3.94 -13.52
C GLY A 6 -51.25 -5.04 -14.59
N ARG A 7 -51.34 -4.66 -15.87
CA ARG A 7 -51.29 -5.64 -16.95
C ARG A 7 -49.85 -5.94 -17.29
N ARG A 8 -49.44 -7.22 -17.21
CA ARG A 8 -48.17 -7.64 -17.79
C ARG A 8 -48.12 -7.23 -19.27
N PRO A 9 -47.04 -6.61 -19.74
CA PRO A 9 -46.93 -6.19 -21.13
C PRO A 9 -47.06 -7.41 -22.06
N ARG A 10 -47.89 -7.27 -23.10
CA ARG A 10 -48.23 -8.37 -24.02
C ARG A 10 -47.30 -8.44 -25.23
N SER A 11 -46.37 -7.49 -25.35
CA SER A 11 -45.34 -7.41 -26.39
C SER A 11 -44.12 -6.67 -25.87
N GLY A 12 -42.97 -6.86 -26.51
CA GLY A 12 -41.75 -6.11 -26.19
C GLY A 12 -41.92 -4.60 -26.35
N ALA A 13 -42.69 -4.17 -27.35
CA ALA A 13 -43.01 -2.76 -27.52
C ALA A 13 -43.80 -2.15 -26.35
N GLU A 14 -44.77 -2.88 -25.79
CA GLU A 14 -45.52 -2.45 -24.59
C GLU A 14 -44.60 -2.41 -23.36
N PHE A 15 -43.71 -3.40 -23.21
CA PHE A 15 -42.72 -3.44 -22.13
C PHE A 15 -41.79 -2.21 -22.15
N VAL A 16 -41.31 -1.83 -23.33
CA VAL A 16 -40.42 -0.68 -23.52
C VAL A 16 -41.10 0.64 -23.18
N ASP A 17 -42.39 0.76 -23.49
CA ASP A 17 -43.17 1.94 -23.16
C ASP A 17 -43.53 2.02 -21.68
N GLU A 18 -43.95 0.90 -21.08
CA GLU A 18 -44.33 0.80 -19.67
C GLU A 18 -43.14 1.05 -18.74
N TYR A 19 -41.99 0.45 -19.02
CA TYR A 19 -40.79 0.54 -18.18
C TYR A 19 -39.79 1.60 -18.65
N ARG A 20 -40.21 2.54 -19.51
CA ARG A 20 -39.36 3.60 -20.09
C ARG A 20 -38.46 4.28 -19.07
N ASN A 21 -39.02 4.72 -17.95
CA ASN A 21 -38.27 5.41 -16.89
C ASN A 21 -37.26 4.48 -16.19
N MET A 22 -37.63 3.22 -15.95
CA MET A 22 -36.74 2.25 -15.33
C MET A 22 -35.59 1.85 -16.26
N LEU A 23 -35.88 1.70 -17.56
CA LEU A 23 -34.88 1.43 -18.59
C LEU A 23 -33.94 2.62 -18.81
N ILE A 24 -34.42 3.87 -18.73
CA ILE A 24 -33.56 5.07 -18.78
C ILE A 24 -32.58 5.12 -17.61
N GLN A 25 -32.99 4.70 -16.41
CA GLN A 25 -32.16 4.81 -15.21
C GLN A 25 -31.24 3.60 -14.99
N ARG A 26 -31.65 2.40 -15.41
CA ARG A 26 -31.01 1.14 -15.03
C ARG A 26 -30.17 0.50 -16.13
N VAL A 27 -30.20 1.01 -17.36
CA VAL A 27 -29.32 0.54 -18.42
C VAL A 27 -27.93 1.18 -18.24
N PRO A 28 -26.88 0.39 -17.88
CA PRO A 28 -25.57 0.94 -17.53
C PRO A 28 -24.74 1.32 -18.77
N SER A 29 -24.98 0.67 -19.91
CA SER A 29 -24.27 0.94 -21.17
C SER A 29 -25.25 0.97 -22.33
N VAL A 30 -25.47 2.17 -22.89
CA VAL A 30 -26.39 2.40 -24.00
C VAL A 30 -25.72 2.18 -25.35
N MET A 31 -24.40 2.39 -25.44
CA MET A 31 -23.66 2.28 -26.71
C MET A 31 -23.71 0.86 -27.30
N GLY A 32 -23.59 -0.18 -26.48
CA GLY A 32 -23.68 -1.56 -26.98
C GLY A 32 -25.05 -1.90 -27.57
N ILE A 33 -26.12 -1.29 -27.04
CA ILE A 33 -27.48 -1.42 -27.58
C ILE A 33 -27.61 -0.60 -28.87
N ALA A 34 -27.12 0.64 -28.87
CA ALA A 34 -27.15 1.53 -30.02
C ALA A 34 -26.37 0.96 -31.22
N ASP A 35 -25.23 0.30 -30.97
CA ASP A 35 -24.43 -0.41 -31.98
C ASP A 35 -25.21 -1.55 -32.63
N GLN A 36 -25.90 -2.38 -31.82
CA GLN A 36 -26.72 -3.47 -32.33
C GLN A 36 -27.91 -2.95 -33.15
N LEU A 37 -28.61 -1.92 -32.67
CA LEU A 37 -29.70 -1.29 -33.41
C LEU A 37 -29.21 -0.62 -34.71
N ARG A 38 -28.02 -0.02 -34.71
CA ARG A 38 -27.38 0.53 -35.92
C ARG A 38 -27.00 -0.57 -36.91
N SER A 39 -26.46 -1.69 -36.44
CA SER A 39 -26.11 -2.85 -37.28
C SER A 39 -27.34 -3.41 -38.02
N LYS A 40 -28.52 -3.31 -37.39
CA LYS A 40 -29.82 -3.69 -37.95
C LYS A 40 -30.50 -2.55 -38.74
N LYS A 41 -29.81 -1.44 -39.00
CA LYS A 41 -30.30 -0.24 -39.72
C LYS A 41 -31.53 0.43 -39.07
N MET A 42 -31.74 0.25 -37.77
CA MET A 42 -32.85 0.87 -37.04
C MET A 42 -32.52 2.25 -36.47
N ILE A 43 -31.23 2.62 -36.44
CA ILE A 43 -30.77 3.95 -36.03
C ILE A 43 -29.88 4.54 -37.14
N PRO A 44 -30.15 5.77 -37.61
CA PRO A 44 -29.27 6.48 -38.54
C PRO A 44 -27.89 6.76 -37.94
N ALA A 45 -26.84 6.78 -38.77
CA ALA A 45 -25.47 7.04 -38.31
C ALA A 45 -25.31 8.39 -37.59
N GLU A 46 -26.08 9.40 -37.98
CA GLU A 46 -26.12 10.72 -37.34
C GLU A 46 -26.61 10.64 -35.89
N ILE A 47 -27.70 9.91 -35.64
CA ILE A 47 -28.26 9.78 -34.29
C ILE A 47 -27.38 8.89 -33.41
N HIS A 48 -26.77 7.85 -33.97
CA HIS A 48 -25.77 7.05 -33.26
C HIS A 48 -24.58 7.91 -32.79
N GLY A 49 -24.11 8.82 -33.63
CA GLY A 49 -23.10 9.81 -33.26
C GLY A 49 -23.56 10.75 -32.14
N ASN A 50 -24.80 11.22 -32.17
CA ASN A 50 -25.36 12.07 -31.11
C ASN A 50 -25.48 11.34 -29.77
N ILE A 51 -25.84 10.05 -29.78
CA ILE A 51 -25.84 9.21 -28.57
C ILE A 51 -24.40 9.13 -28.03
N GLN A 52 -23.40 8.89 -28.88
CA GLN A 52 -22.01 8.81 -28.43
C GLN A 52 -21.47 10.09 -27.78
N THR A 53 -21.97 11.27 -28.19
CA THR A 53 -21.52 12.56 -27.65
C THR A 53 -22.08 12.91 -26.28
N GLU A 54 -23.12 12.21 -25.81
CA GLU A 54 -23.72 12.48 -24.51
C GLU A 54 -22.91 11.90 -23.34
N LYS A 55 -22.85 12.67 -22.24
CA LYS A 55 -21.97 12.41 -21.10
C LYS A 55 -22.48 11.32 -20.17
N THR A 56 -23.79 11.09 -20.10
CA THR A 56 -24.41 10.15 -19.17
C THR A 56 -25.20 9.07 -19.90
N SER A 57 -25.24 7.85 -19.36
CA SER A 57 -26.05 6.78 -19.94
C SER A 57 -27.54 7.14 -19.96
N GLN A 58 -28.02 7.95 -19.02
CA GLN A 58 -29.41 8.41 -18.99
C GLN A 58 -29.72 9.36 -20.15
N ASP A 59 -28.83 10.29 -20.47
CA ASP A 59 -29.00 11.21 -21.60
C ASP A 59 -28.87 10.48 -22.95
N GLN A 60 -27.91 9.57 -23.05
CA GLN A 60 -27.79 8.63 -24.17
C GLN A 60 -29.09 7.86 -24.39
N MET A 61 -29.70 7.36 -23.31
CA MET A 61 -30.92 6.58 -23.36
C MET A 61 -32.12 7.44 -23.76
N ARG A 62 -32.20 8.69 -23.32
CA ARG A 62 -33.27 9.63 -23.74
C ARG A 62 -33.23 9.90 -25.24
N ILE A 63 -32.04 10.12 -25.81
CA ILE A 63 -31.87 10.27 -27.25
C ILE A 63 -32.25 8.98 -27.97
N LEU A 64 -31.80 7.82 -27.47
CA LEU A 64 -32.18 6.53 -28.04
C LEU A 64 -33.70 6.33 -28.06
N TYR A 65 -34.39 6.69 -26.98
CA TYR A 65 -35.85 6.62 -26.92
C TYR A 65 -36.57 7.53 -27.92
N SER A 66 -35.99 8.68 -28.28
CA SER A 66 -36.54 9.52 -29.37
C SER A 66 -36.52 8.80 -30.72
N VAL A 67 -35.54 7.92 -30.94
CA VAL A 67 -35.47 7.06 -32.14
C VAL A 67 -36.41 5.87 -32.04
N LEU A 68 -36.54 5.26 -30.85
CA LEU A 68 -37.50 4.17 -30.64
C LEU A 68 -38.95 4.63 -30.84
N ASP A 69 -39.28 5.85 -30.43
CA ASP A 69 -40.60 6.45 -30.64
C ASP A 69 -40.87 6.73 -32.12
N SER A 70 -39.88 7.22 -32.87
CA SER A 70 -40.01 7.49 -34.31
C SER A 70 -39.94 6.22 -35.17
N GLY A 71 -39.20 5.18 -34.73
CA GLY A 71 -39.11 3.86 -35.37
C GLY A 71 -40.30 2.93 -35.08
N GLY A 72 -41.19 3.34 -34.18
CA GLY A 72 -42.45 2.64 -33.88
C GLY A 72 -42.27 1.25 -33.27
N ARG A 73 -43.33 0.43 -33.35
CA ARG A 73 -43.39 -0.89 -32.69
C ARG A 73 -42.22 -1.81 -33.04
N ALA A 74 -41.78 -1.82 -34.31
CA ALA A 74 -40.69 -2.69 -34.76
C ALA A 74 -39.34 -2.34 -34.10
N ALA A 75 -39.05 -1.05 -33.94
CA ALA A 75 -37.83 -0.60 -33.26
C ALA A 75 -37.87 -0.93 -31.76
N LYS A 76 -39.04 -0.78 -31.12
CA LYS A 76 -39.21 -1.10 -29.70
C LYS A 76 -39.11 -2.60 -29.43
N GLU A 77 -39.66 -3.45 -30.29
CA GLU A 77 -39.55 -4.91 -30.16
C GLU A 77 -38.09 -5.38 -30.28
N GLU A 78 -37.37 -4.84 -31.25
CA GLU A 78 -35.95 -5.17 -31.45
C GLU A 78 -35.09 -4.69 -30.28
N PHE A 79 -35.34 -3.48 -29.78
CA PHE A 79 -34.69 -2.97 -28.60
C PHE A 79 -34.95 -3.86 -27.37
N TYR A 80 -36.17 -4.36 -27.19
CA TYR A 80 -36.50 -5.32 -26.14
C TYR A 80 -35.79 -6.67 -26.28
N GLU A 81 -35.66 -7.22 -27.49
CA GLU A 81 -34.90 -8.46 -27.72
C GLU A 81 -33.39 -8.28 -27.48
N ILE A 82 -32.84 -7.10 -27.80
CA ILE A 82 -31.47 -6.73 -27.43
C ILE A 82 -31.34 -6.63 -25.90
N LEU A 83 -32.31 -6.03 -25.21
CA LEU A 83 -32.34 -5.98 -23.75
C LEU A 83 -32.41 -7.37 -23.12
N LYS A 84 -33.21 -8.31 -23.65
CA LYS A 84 -33.22 -9.70 -23.18
C LYS A 84 -31.87 -10.38 -23.31
N THR A 85 -31.16 -10.09 -24.40
CA THR A 85 -29.87 -10.71 -24.68
C THR A 85 -28.76 -10.12 -23.82
N MET A 86 -28.72 -8.80 -23.69
CA MET A 86 -27.66 -8.08 -22.98
C MET A 86 -27.92 -7.95 -21.48
N MET A 87 -29.19 -7.95 -21.07
CA MET A 87 -29.62 -7.66 -19.70
C MET A 87 -30.81 -8.56 -19.28
N PRO A 88 -30.68 -9.90 -19.36
CA PRO A 88 -31.77 -10.83 -19.07
C PRO A 88 -32.33 -10.67 -17.64
N SER A 89 -31.47 -10.35 -16.67
CA SER A 89 -31.85 -10.14 -15.27
C SER A 89 -32.76 -8.92 -15.09
N LEU A 90 -32.45 -7.80 -15.77
CA LEU A 90 -33.26 -6.58 -15.69
C LEU A 90 -34.63 -6.81 -16.33
N VAL A 91 -34.68 -7.49 -17.47
CA VAL A 91 -35.94 -7.79 -18.17
C VAL A 91 -36.81 -8.72 -17.31
N SER A 92 -36.23 -9.79 -16.76
CA SER A 92 -36.94 -10.73 -15.88
C SER A 92 -37.50 -10.07 -14.62
N GLU A 93 -36.76 -9.13 -14.03
CA GLU A 93 -37.22 -8.37 -12.87
C GLU A 93 -38.40 -7.45 -13.20
N LEU A 94 -38.33 -6.74 -14.32
CA LEU A 94 -39.38 -5.81 -14.76
C LEU A 94 -40.65 -6.55 -15.20
N GLU A 95 -40.51 -7.68 -15.91
CA GLU A 95 -41.64 -8.53 -16.32
C GLU A 95 -42.38 -9.18 -15.14
N ALA A 96 -41.69 -9.40 -14.02
CA ALA A 96 -42.28 -9.96 -12.81
C ALA A 96 -43.27 -9.00 -12.13
N GLY A 97 -43.20 -7.69 -12.41
CA GLY A 97 -44.11 -6.65 -11.90
C GLY A 97 -43.96 -6.33 -10.40
N PRO A 98 -44.65 -5.30 -9.88
CA PRO A 98 -44.68 -4.98 -8.45
C PRO A 98 -45.42 -6.09 -7.69
N ARG A 99 -44.72 -6.77 -6.78
CA ARG A 99 -45.31 -7.86 -5.99
C ARG A 99 -46.36 -7.30 -5.02
N THR A 100 -47.63 -7.66 -5.22
CA THR A 100 -48.71 -7.36 -4.27
C THR A 100 -48.42 -8.05 -2.92
N SER A 101 -48.79 -7.38 -1.83
CA SER A 101 -48.49 -7.67 -0.42
C SER A 101 -48.93 -9.03 0.14
N SER A 102 -49.34 -9.98 -0.69
CA SER A 102 -49.89 -11.28 -0.28
C SER A 102 -49.10 -12.51 -0.78
N GLU A 103 -47.96 -12.36 -1.46
CA GLU A 103 -47.07 -13.50 -1.73
C GLU A 103 -46.14 -13.74 -0.53
N GLU A 104 -46.26 -14.92 0.09
CA GLU A 104 -45.34 -15.35 1.15
C GLU A 104 -43.89 -15.25 0.66
N LYS A 105 -43.08 -14.45 1.37
CA LYS A 105 -41.66 -14.27 1.05
C LYS A 105 -40.95 -15.62 1.00
N PRO A 106 -40.01 -15.83 0.05
CA PRO A 106 -39.21 -17.05 0.03
C PRO A 106 -38.53 -17.25 1.39
N LYS A 107 -38.56 -18.48 1.90
CA LYS A 107 -38.07 -18.81 3.27
C LYS A 107 -36.68 -18.23 3.53
N SER A 108 -35.76 -18.31 2.56
CA SER A 108 -34.41 -17.74 2.62
C SER A 108 -34.38 -16.23 2.93
N GLU A 109 -35.24 -15.45 2.29
CA GLU A 109 -35.34 -14.00 2.49
C GLU A 109 -35.93 -13.65 3.88
N GLN A 110 -36.85 -14.47 4.37
CA GLN A 110 -37.39 -14.34 5.73
C GLN A 110 -36.33 -14.64 6.79
N TYR A 111 -35.46 -15.63 6.56
CA TYR A 111 -34.31 -15.93 7.43
C TYR A 111 -33.27 -14.81 7.38
N LEU A 112 -32.90 -14.32 6.19
CA LEU A 112 -31.94 -13.21 6.05
C LEU A 112 -32.42 -11.92 6.74
N GLY A 113 -33.72 -11.63 6.64
CA GLY A 113 -34.34 -10.53 7.37
C GLY A 113 -34.15 -10.60 8.89
N ARG A 114 -34.03 -11.80 9.48
CA ARG A 114 -33.76 -11.94 10.92
C ARG A 114 -32.33 -11.51 11.29
N TYR A 115 -31.34 -11.77 10.43
CA TYR A 115 -29.96 -11.34 10.66
C TYR A 115 -29.85 -9.81 10.55
N ILE A 116 -30.35 -9.25 9.46
CA ILE A 116 -30.18 -7.82 9.12
C ILE A 116 -31.01 -6.87 9.98
N LYS A 117 -32.14 -7.33 10.55
CA LYS A 117 -33.01 -6.49 11.37
C LYS A 117 -32.28 -5.82 12.54
N TYR A 118 -31.37 -6.55 13.20
CA TYR A 118 -30.62 -6.02 14.33
C TYR A 118 -29.57 -4.99 13.90
N ASP A 119 -28.95 -5.21 12.74
CA ASP A 119 -27.98 -4.27 12.15
C ASP A 119 -28.64 -2.94 11.79
N LEU A 120 -29.82 -2.99 11.15
CA LEU A 120 -30.63 -1.80 10.84
C LEU A 120 -31.08 -1.08 12.12
N ARG A 121 -31.60 -1.81 13.12
CA ARG A 121 -31.99 -1.20 14.39
C ARG A 121 -30.81 -0.53 15.08
N TRP A 122 -29.65 -1.18 15.09
CA TRP A 122 -28.43 -0.63 15.66
C TRP A 122 -28.08 0.71 14.98
N ALA A 123 -28.08 0.77 13.65
CA ALA A 123 -27.78 2.00 12.92
C ALA A 123 -28.79 3.12 13.20
N LEU A 124 -30.08 2.79 13.27
CA LEU A 124 -31.14 3.75 13.62
C LEU A 124 -31.01 4.28 15.06
N ASN A 125 -30.54 3.45 15.99
CA ASN A 125 -30.27 3.85 17.38
C ASN A 125 -29.03 4.75 17.53
N CYS A 126 -28.15 4.80 16.52
CA CYS A 126 -27.00 5.71 16.51
C CYS A 126 -27.37 7.14 16.10
N LEU A 127 -28.61 7.39 15.67
CA LEU A 127 -29.09 8.72 15.31
C LEU A 127 -29.64 9.45 16.52
N ASP A 128 -29.37 10.74 16.62
CA ASP A 128 -30.07 11.61 17.57
C ASP A 128 -31.52 11.88 17.09
N GLU A 129 -32.32 12.55 17.92
CA GLU A 129 -33.74 12.79 17.62
C GLU A 129 -33.93 13.66 16.35
N ALA A 130 -33.02 14.61 16.10
CA ALA A 130 -33.10 15.50 14.94
C ALA A 130 -32.76 14.76 13.65
N ASP A 131 -31.70 13.95 13.66
CA ASP A 131 -31.24 13.17 12.52
C ASP A 131 -32.17 11.99 12.23
N LEU A 132 -32.75 11.34 13.25
CA LEU A 132 -33.77 10.32 13.06
C LEU A 132 -35.04 10.91 12.42
N LYS A 133 -35.40 12.15 12.78
CA LYS A 133 -36.53 12.86 12.14
C LYS A 133 -36.22 13.17 10.67
N LYS A 134 -35.02 13.66 10.35
CA LYS A 134 -34.57 13.86 8.95
C LYS A 134 -34.58 12.55 8.17
N PHE A 135 -34.07 11.48 8.78
CA PHE A 135 -34.04 10.14 8.18
C PHE A 135 -35.44 9.66 7.79
N LYS A 136 -36.41 9.77 8.72
CA LYS A 136 -37.82 9.40 8.49
C LYS A 136 -38.46 10.25 7.39
N ASN A 137 -38.20 11.55 7.35
CA ASN A 137 -38.71 12.43 6.29
C ASN A 137 -38.16 12.01 4.92
N ASN A 138 -36.85 11.79 4.82
CA ASN A 138 -36.20 11.33 3.59
C ASN A 138 -36.73 9.97 3.10
N LEU A 139 -37.13 9.07 4.00
CA LEU A 139 -37.77 7.81 3.62
C LEU A 139 -39.15 8.02 2.97
N CYS A 140 -39.89 9.02 3.43
CA CYS A 140 -41.22 9.36 2.90
C CYS A 140 -41.13 10.15 1.58
N ASP A 141 -40.11 10.99 1.47
CA ASP A 141 -39.88 11.90 0.34
C ASP A 141 -39.06 11.25 -0.80
N ARG A 142 -38.85 9.92 -0.71
CA ARG A 142 -38.12 9.14 -1.71
C ARG A 142 -38.87 9.13 -3.06
N TRP A 143 -38.15 9.46 -4.13
CA TRP A 143 -38.68 9.56 -5.51
C TRP A 143 -38.72 8.19 -6.23
N LEU A 144 -38.15 7.15 -5.62
CA LEU A 144 -38.03 5.78 -6.14
C LEU A 144 -38.98 4.84 -5.39
N ASP A 145 -39.80 4.09 -6.12
CA ASP A 145 -40.64 3.04 -5.53
C ASP A 145 -39.81 1.83 -5.06
N PRO A 146 -40.29 1.05 -4.06
CA PRO A 146 -41.53 1.24 -3.31
C PRO A 146 -41.46 2.40 -2.30
N ARG A 147 -42.48 3.28 -2.32
CA ARG A 147 -42.61 4.42 -1.40
C ARG A 147 -43.16 4.01 -0.03
N LEU A 148 -42.57 4.57 1.03
CA LEU A 148 -43.10 4.43 2.38
C LEU A 148 -44.12 5.52 2.67
N HIS A 149 -45.37 5.13 2.96
CA HIS A 149 -46.40 6.09 3.33
C HIS A 149 -46.05 6.82 4.63
N ARG A 150 -46.06 8.15 4.59
CA ARG A 150 -45.71 9.04 5.71
C ARG A 150 -46.42 8.68 7.02
N HIS A 151 -47.70 8.34 6.93
CA HIS A 151 -48.51 7.85 8.07
C HIS A 151 -47.90 6.62 8.78
N ASN A 152 -47.29 5.68 8.05
CA ASN A 152 -46.73 4.46 8.61
C ASN A 152 -45.36 4.70 9.26
N VAL A 153 -44.59 5.67 8.77
CA VAL A 153 -43.24 5.98 9.27
C VAL A 153 -43.29 6.90 10.50
N GLU A 154 -44.18 7.90 10.48
CA GLU A 154 -44.30 8.89 11.58
C GLU A 154 -44.87 8.28 12.87
N ARG A 155 -45.74 7.28 12.75
CA ARG A 155 -46.35 6.59 13.92
C ARG A 155 -45.39 5.62 14.63
N ILE A 156 -44.30 5.24 13.98
CA ILE A 156 -43.34 4.28 14.55
C ILE A 156 -42.49 4.98 15.62
N ARG A 157 -42.60 4.46 16.85
CA ARG A 157 -41.84 4.95 18.02
C ARG A 157 -40.58 4.11 18.30
N ASP A 158 -40.61 2.82 17.99
CA ASP A 158 -39.47 1.92 18.17
C ASP A 158 -38.70 1.74 16.85
N ASN A 159 -37.38 1.90 16.91
CA ASN A 159 -36.48 1.67 15.78
C ASN A 159 -36.49 0.21 15.29
N MET A 160 -36.94 -0.76 16.11
CA MET A 160 -37.16 -2.14 15.64
C MET A 160 -38.31 -2.25 14.65
N ASP A 161 -39.39 -1.51 14.88
CA ASP A 161 -40.54 -1.51 13.98
C ASP A 161 -40.20 -0.79 12.68
N LEU A 162 -39.34 0.22 12.75
CA LEU A 162 -38.82 0.90 11.56
C LEU A 162 -37.91 -0.03 10.74
N ALA A 163 -37.01 -0.78 11.39
CA ALA A 163 -36.19 -1.79 10.74
C ALA A 163 -37.03 -2.91 10.09
N ASN A 164 -38.08 -3.39 10.79
CA ASN A 164 -39.04 -4.34 10.23
C ASN A 164 -39.74 -3.78 8.98
N LEU A 165 -40.21 -2.52 9.05
CA LEU A 165 -40.89 -1.86 7.94
C LEU A 165 -39.97 -1.74 6.71
N LEU A 166 -38.69 -1.38 6.94
CA LEU A 166 -37.68 -1.31 5.88
C LEU A 166 -37.47 -2.67 5.22
N ILE A 167 -37.27 -3.74 5.99
CA ILE A 167 -37.11 -5.11 5.45
C ILE A 167 -38.38 -5.61 4.75
N ASN A 168 -39.55 -5.24 5.26
CA ASN A 168 -40.83 -5.62 4.67
C ASN A 168 -41.07 -4.95 3.32
N THR A 169 -40.66 -3.70 3.19
CA THR A 169 -40.88 -2.89 2.00
C THR A 169 -39.80 -3.14 0.96
N PHE A 170 -38.53 -3.18 1.37
CA PHE A 170 -37.41 -3.19 0.45
C PHE A 170 -36.79 -4.56 0.23
N ASN A 171 -37.03 -5.56 1.09
CA ASN A 171 -36.22 -6.78 1.26
C ASN A 171 -34.94 -6.52 2.09
N ALA A 172 -34.29 -7.56 2.61
CA ALA A 172 -33.23 -7.39 3.60
C ALA A 172 -31.99 -6.68 3.03
N ARG A 173 -31.59 -7.02 1.80
CA ARG A 173 -30.41 -6.43 1.14
C ARG A 173 -30.63 -4.97 0.76
N ASN A 174 -31.75 -4.68 0.10
CA ASN A 174 -32.08 -3.32 -0.33
C ASN A 174 -32.44 -2.43 0.87
N ALA A 175 -32.98 -2.99 1.96
CA ALA A 175 -33.21 -2.23 3.18
C ALA A 175 -31.90 -1.66 3.75
N VAL A 176 -30.80 -2.43 3.70
CA VAL A 176 -29.46 -1.94 4.08
C VAL A 176 -29.02 -0.82 3.14
N GLN A 177 -29.13 -1.02 1.83
CA GLN A 177 -28.73 -0.02 0.84
C GLN A 177 -29.50 1.30 1.01
N VAL A 178 -30.84 1.24 1.05
CA VAL A 178 -31.71 2.42 1.24
C VAL A 178 -31.40 3.13 2.55
N THR A 179 -31.12 2.37 3.61
CA THR A 179 -30.73 2.94 4.90
C THR A 179 -29.38 3.65 4.81
N MET A 180 -28.37 3.04 4.17
CA MET A 180 -27.06 3.64 3.97
C MET A 180 -27.11 4.92 3.13
N GLU A 181 -27.83 4.90 2.01
CA GLU A 181 -28.03 6.08 1.15
C GLU A 181 -28.67 7.22 1.94
N ASN A 182 -29.70 6.92 2.72
CA ASN A 182 -30.38 7.92 3.53
C ASN A 182 -29.49 8.45 4.67
N LEU A 183 -28.75 7.58 5.37
CA LEU A 183 -27.75 7.98 6.36
C LEU A 183 -26.70 8.93 5.76
N ARG A 184 -26.25 8.68 4.53
CA ARG A 184 -25.32 9.57 3.81
C ARG A 184 -25.97 10.91 3.47
N MET A 185 -27.22 10.91 3.01
CA MET A 185 -27.96 12.14 2.69
C MET A 185 -28.16 13.06 3.90
N ILE A 186 -28.28 12.51 5.11
CA ILE A 186 -28.40 13.30 6.35
C ILE A 186 -27.05 13.65 6.99
N GLY A 187 -25.92 13.24 6.40
CA GLY A 187 -24.57 13.53 6.89
C GLY A 187 -23.99 12.49 7.87
N CYS A 188 -24.70 11.41 8.15
CA CYS A 188 -24.27 10.34 9.07
C CYS A 188 -23.40 9.27 8.39
N ASN A 189 -22.35 9.70 7.68
CA ASN A 189 -21.49 8.83 6.87
C ASN A 189 -20.82 7.72 7.71
N GLY A 190 -20.34 8.03 8.92
CA GLY A 190 -19.72 7.06 9.81
C GLY A 190 -20.67 5.92 10.22
N THR A 191 -21.95 6.23 10.46
CA THR A 191 -22.98 5.24 10.78
C THR A 191 -23.32 4.39 9.56
N ALA A 192 -23.37 4.99 8.35
CA ALA A 192 -23.59 4.27 7.10
C ALA A 192 -22.48 3.22 6.83
N GLU A 193 -21.21 3.60 7.00
CA GLU A 193 -20.08 2.67 6.79
C GLU A 193 -19.99 1.58 7.87
N ARG A 194 -20.44 1.87 9.09
CA ARG A 194 -20.54 0.84 10.14
C ARG A 194 -21.71 -0.11 9.88
N LEU A 195 -22.86 0.41 9.42
CA LEU A 195 -24.01 -0.42 9.01
C LEU A 195 -23.61 -1.38 7.89
N LYS A 196 -22.89 -0.90 6.87
CA LYS A 196 -22.33 -1.74 5.81
C LYS A 196 -21.53 -2.92 6.38
N ARG A 197 -20.57 -2.62 7.27
CA ARG A 197 -19.70 -3.64 7.88
C ARG A 197 -20.46 -4.68 8.69
N VAL A 198 -21.46 -4.29 9.49
CA VAL A 198 -22.24 -5.26 10.28
C VAL A 198 -23.16 -6.08 9.39
N ALA A 199 -23.77 -5.47 8.37
CA ALA A 199 -24.61 -6.14 7.39
C ALA A 199 -23.83 -7.14 6.53
N ASP A 200 -22.61 -6.81 6.09
CA ASP A 200 -21.73 -7.71 5.33
C ASP A 200 -21.44 -8.99 6.11
N ARG A 201 -21.13 -8.86 7.41
CA ARG A 201 -20.91 -10.02 8.29
C ARG A 201 -22.17 -10.88 8.43
N SER A 202 -23.33 -10.26 8.53
CA SER A 202 -24.63 -10.93 8.52
C SER A 202 -24.90 -11.65 7.19
N PHE A 203 -24.53 -11.05 6.05
CA PHE A 203 -24.64 -11.68 4.74
C PHE A 203 -23.70 -12.88 4.58
N PHE A 204 -22.46 -12.80 5.07
CA PHE A 204 -21.50 -13.90 5.03
C PHE A 204 -21.95 -15.08 5.89
N SER A 205 -22.41 -14.78 7.10
CA SER A 205 -22.98 -15.81 7.99
C SER A 205 -24.19 -16.49 7.36
N PHE A 206 -25.10 -15.71 6.77
CA PHE A 206 -26.27 -16.25 6.08
C PHE A 206 -25.89 -17.10 4.87
N PHE A 207 -24.92 -16.69 4.07
CA PHE A 207 -24.46 -17.45 2.90
C PHE A 207 -23.98 -18.84 3.30
N VAL A 208 -23.20 -18.93 4.38
CA VAL A 208 -22.68 -20.20 4.91
C VAL A 208 -23.81 -21.13 5.35
N ASP A 209 -24.85 -20.57 5.98
CA ASP A 209 -26.03 -21.31 6.40
C ASP A 209 -26.87 -21.78 5.19
N GLU A 210 -27.11 -20.88 4.23
CA GLU A 210 -27.90 -21.14 3.03
C GLU A 210 -27.26 -22.21 2.14
N ASN A 211 -25.92 -22.21 2.04
CA ASN A 211 -25.18 -23.10 1.16
C ASN A 211 -24.57 -24.31 1.87
N ARG A 212 -24.96 -24.58 3.12
CA ARG A 212 -24.39 -25.65 3.96
C ARG A 212 -24.22 -26.99 3.24
N GLU A 213 -25.30 -27.52 2.68
CA GLU A 213 -25.28 -28.82 1.98
C GLU A 213 -24.38 -28.81 0.74
N LYS A 214 -24.43 -27.72 -0.04
CA LYS A 214 -23.61 -27.59 -1.25
C LYS A 214 -22.13 -27.47 -0.90
N LEU A 215 -21.80 -26.74 0.17
CA LEU A 215 -20.44 -26.60 0.67
C LEU A 215 -19.92 -27.91 1.26
N ILE A 216 -20.74 -28.67 2.00
CA ILE A 216 -20.39 -30.01 2.49
C ILE A 216 -20.05 -30.97 1.34
N GLN A 217 -20.81 -30.93 0.26
CA GLN A 217 -20.60 -31.84 -0.87
C GLN A 217 -19.40 -31.46 -1.75
N ARG A 218 -19.14 -30.16 -1.92
CA ARG A 218 -18.20 -29.66 -2.94
C ARG A 218 -16.83 -29.24 -2.41
N VAL A 219 -16.70 -29.02 -1.10
CA VAL A 219 -15.43 -28.66 -0.48
C VAL A 219 -14.65 -29.93 -0.14
N SER A 220 -13.59 -30.21 -0.90
CA SER A 220 -12.66 -31.32 -0.65
C SER A 220 -11.45 -30.91 0.20
N SER A 221 -11.02 -29.64 0.13
CA SER A 221 -9.85 -29.10 0.85
C SER A 221 -10.16 -28.75 2.32
N VAL A 222 -10.79 -29.64 3.07
CA VAL A 222 -11.30 -29.32 4.41
C VAL A 222 -10.18 -29.14 5.44
N MET A 223 -9.08 -29.90 5.33
CA MET A 223 -7.94 -29.75 6.23
C MET A 223 -7.22 -28.41 6.07
N GLU A 224 -7.10 -27.91 4.84
CA GLU A 224 -6.53 -26.58 4.57
C GLU A 224 -7.38 -25.48 5.23
N ILE A 225 -8.71 -25.57 5.12
CA ILE A 225 -9.63 -24.66 5.81
C ILE A 225 -9.50 -24.80 7.34
N ALA A 226 -9.39 -26.02 7.85
CA ALA A 226 -9.23 -26.30 9.28
C ALA A 226 -7.90 -25.77 9.83
N ASP A 227 -6.81 -25.82 9.06
CA ASP A 227 -5.51 -25.25 9.42
C ASP A 227 -5.62 -23.75 9.64
N HIS A 228 -6.27 -23.05 8.71
CA HIS A 228 -6.50 -21.61 8.82
C HIS A 228 -7.42 -21.26 10.00
N LEU A 229 -8.49 -22.04 10.24
CA LEU A 229 -9.39 -21.81 11.38
C LEU A 229 -8.71 -22.12 12.72
N LYS A 230 -7.84 -23.12 12.79
CA LYS A 230 -7.06 -23.43 13.98
C LYS A 230 -6.03 -22.34 14.26
N TRP A 231 -5.30 -21.90 13.23
CA TRP A 231 -4.33 -20.80 13.35
C TRP A 231 -5.00 -19.49 13.80
N ARG A 232 -6.23 -19.22 13.35
CA ARG A 232 -7.00 -18.04 13.76
C ARG A 232 -7.56 -18.14 15.18
N GLY A 233 -7.53 -19.32 15.81
CA GLY A 233 -8.13 -19.61 17.11
C GLY A 233 -9.64 -19.91 17.05
N THR A 234 -10.20 -20.04 15.86
CA THR A 234 -11.63 -20.24 15.61
C THR A 234 -12.10 -21.63 16.04
N ILE A 235 -11.26 -22.65 15.87
CA ILE A 235 -11.50 -24.04 16.32
C ILE A 235 -10.41 -24.48 17.31
N THR A 236 -10.76 -25.39 18.22
CA THR A 236 -9.83 -25.94 19.22
C THR A 236 -8.99 -27.08 18.65
N ASP A 237 -7.91 -27.45 19.34
CA ASP A 237 -7.12 -28.63 19.00
C ASP A 237 -7.93 -29.93 19.01
N GLU A 238 -8.89 -30.05 19.92
CA GLU A 238 -9.81 -31.19 20.02
C GLU A 238 -10.69 -31.31 18.77
N ILE A 239 -11.28 -30.19 18.33
CA ILE A 239 -12.10 -30.12 17.12
C ILE A 239 -11.25 -30.38 15.89
N TYR A 240 -10.07 -29.78 15.81
CA TYR A 240 -9.14 -30.00 14.71
C TYR A 240 -8.72 -31.47 14.59
N SER A 241 -8.41 -32.13 15.70
CA SER A 241 -8.10 -33.57 15.74
C SER A 241 -9.31 -34.42 15.34
N SER A 242 -10.52 -34.00 15.72
CA SER A 242 -11.77 -34.66 15.32
C SER A 242 -12.02 -34.53 13.80
N ILE A 243 -11.69 -33.39 13.20
CA ILE A 243 -11.72 -33.21 11.73
C ILE A 243 -10.66 -34.12 11.08
N GLN A 244 -9.42 -34.12 11.58
CA GLN A 244 -8.34 -34.93 11.02
C GLN A 244 -8.63 -36.44 11.02
N THR A 245 -9.33 -36.93 12.05
CA THR A 245 -9.67 -38.35 12.20
C THR A 245 -10.87 -38.79 11.34
N ALA A 246 -11.62 -37.86 10.75
CA ALA A 246 -12.76 -38.18 9.90
C ALA A 246 -12.32 -38.75 8.54
N LYS A 247 -13.03 -39.80 8.09
CA LYS A 247 -12.62 -40.62 6.94
C LYS A 247 -12.88 -39.99 5.56
N THR A 248 -13.77 -39.00 5.48
CA THR A 248 -14.19 -38.39 4.21
C THR A 248 -14.24 -36.88 4.36
N SER A 249 -14.02 -36.13 3.27
CA SER A 249 -14.09 -34.67 3.30
C SER A 249 -15.49 -34.18 3.69
N GLN A 250 -16.55 -34.91 3.34
CA GLN A 250 -17.91 -34.57 3.75
C GLN A 250 -18.08 -34.69 5.27
N GLU A 251 -17.50 -35.72 5.88
CA GLU A 251 -17.55 -35.90 7.33
C GLU A 251 -16.68 -34.88 8.07
N GLN A 252 -15.49 -34.59 7.53
CA GLN A 252 -14.65 -33.48 7.99
C GLN A 252 -15.43 -32.17 7.99
N MET A 253 -16.18 -31.90 6.92
CA MET A 253 -16.95 -30.68 6.78
C MET A 253 -18.14 -30.62 7.74
N ARG A 254 -18.82 -31.74 8.01
CA ARG A 254 -19.90 -31.79 9.01
C ARG A 254 -19.39 -31.48 10.42
N ILE A 255 -18.26 -32.06 10.80
CA ILE A 255 -17.61 -31.78 12.09
C ILE A 255 -17.22 -30.30 12.14
N LEU A 256 -16.65 -29.76 11.05
CA LEU A 256 -16.31 -28.35 10.98
C LEU A 256 -17.54 -27.45 11.17
N TYR A 257 -18.65 -27.72 10.48
CA TYR A 257 -19.90 -26.96 10.67
C TYR A 257 -20.41 -27.00 12.11
N SER A 258 -20.30 -28.13 12.80
CA SER A 258 -20.69 -28.20 14.22
C SER A 258 -19.89 -27.24 15.11
N ALA A 259 -18.62 -27.00 14.75
CA ALA A 259 -17.78 -26.02 15.41
C ALA A 259 -18.20 -24.57 15.05
N LEU A 260 -18.60 -24.31 13.80
CA LEU A 260 -19.04 -22.98 13.37
C LEU A 260 -20.33 -22.51 14.05
N ASP A 261 -21.24 -23.44 14.37
CA ASP A 261 -22.53 -23.12 15.02
C ASP A 261 -22.37 -22.78 16.52
N SER A 262 -21.26 -23.16 17.15
CA SER A 262 -21.04 -22.98 18.59
C SER A 262 -20.38 -21.65 18.97
N ARG A 263 -19.84 -20.89 18.00
CA ARG A 263 -19.03 -19.68 18.25
C ARG A 263 -19.51 -18.48 17.45
N THR A 264 -19.65 -17.34 18.12
CA THR A 264 -19.97 -16.06 17.48
C THR A 264 -18.86 -15.66 16.49
N ASN A 265 -19.23 -15.39 15.24
CA ASN A 265 -18.34 -15.00 14.11
C ASN A 265 -17.59 -16.13 13.39
N ALA A 266 -17.66 -17.38 13.85
CA ALA A 266 -16.93 -18.47 13.20
C ALA A 266 -17.36 -18.69 11.74
N LYS A 267 -18.66 -18.49 11.43
CA LYS A 267 -19.20 -18.55 10.06
C LYS A 267 -18.64 -17.46 9.14
N VAL A 268 -18.41 -16.27 9.66
CA VAL A 268 -17.80 -15.15 8.91
C VAL A 268 -16.36 -15.52 8.54
N GLU A 269 -15.59 -16.00 9.52
CA GLU A 269 -14.19 -16.39 9.29
C GLU A 269 -14.08 -17.57 8.33
N PHE A 270 -15.02 -18.53 8.43
CA PHE A 270 -15.11 -19.63 7.49
C PHE A 270 -15.46 -19.17 6.06
N TYR A 271 -16.37 -18.21 5.90
CA TYR A 271 -16.67 -17.60 4.59
C TYR A 271 -15.45 -16.91 3.98
N GLU A 272 -14.72 -16.11 4.77
CA GLU A 272 -13.49 -15.45 4.31
C GLU A 272 -12.42 -16.45 3.86
N ILE A 273 -12.26 -17.57 4.58
CA ILE A 273 -11.32 -18.62 4.21
C ILE A 273 -11.79 -19.34 2.93
N LEU A 274 -13.10 -19.57 2.76
CA LEU A 274 -13.64 -20.10 1.51
C LEU A 274 -13.40 -19.14 0.33
N GLN A 275 -13.44 -17.83 0.57
CA GLN A 275 -13.17 -16.83 -0.46
C GLN A 275 -11.70 -16.88 -0.91
N MET A 276 -10.78 -17.13 0.02
CA MET A 276 -9.36 -17.30 -0.27
C MET A 276 -9.06 -18.60 -1.01
N ILE A 277 -9.61 -19.73 -0.56
CA ILE A 277 -9.22 -21.06 -1.05
C ILE A 277 -10.05 -21.50 -2.27
N LYS A 278 -11.33 -21.11 -2.33
CA LYS A 278 -12.26 -21.51 -3.40
C LYS A 278 -13.17 -20.35 -3.86
N PRO A 279 -12.62 -19.23 -4.37
CA PRO A 279 -13.41 -18.08 -4.82
C PRO A 279 -14.41 -18.44 -5.93
N HIS A 280 -14.02 -19.32 -6.86
CA HIS A 280 -14.90 -19.78 -7.94
C HIS A 280 -16.13 -20.54 -7.43
N LEU A 281 -16.00 -21.29 -6.34
CA LEU A 281 -17.13 -22.00 -5.73
C LEU A 281 -18.10 -21.02 -5.10
N LEU A 282 -17.61 -19.96 -4.44
CA LEU A 282 -18.47 -18.92 -3.89
C LEU A 282 -19.24 -18.18 -5.00
N HIS A 283 -18.55 -17.82 -6.09
CA HIS A 283 -19.16 -17.15 -7.24
C HIS A 283 -20.25 -18.00 -7.92
N GLU A 284 -20.08 -19.32 -7.97
CA GLU A 284 -21.08 -20.22 -8.52
C GLU A 284 -22.27 -20.41 -7.58
N LEU A 285 -22.01 -20.56 -6.28
CA LEU A 285 -23.03 -20.79 -5.26
C LEU A 285 -23.85 -19.54 -4.93
N SER A 286 -23.33 -18.34 -5.21
CA SER A 286 -24.08 -17.08 -5.15
C SER A 286 -25.05 -16.90 -6.32
N GLY A 287 -24.99 -17.77 -7.34
CA GLY A 287 -25.97 -18.03 -8.42
C GLY A 287 -26.64 -16.80 -9.04
N HIS A 288 -26.22 -16.38 -10.24
CA HIS A 288 -26.85 -15.34 -11.10
C HIS A 288 -27.37 -14.09 -10.36
N SER A 289 -26.78 -13.80 -9.21
CA SER A 289 -27.08 -12.62 -8.46
C SER A 289 -25.91 -11.69 -8.74
N ASP A 290 -26.15 -10.68 -9.59
CA ASP A 290 -25.28 -9.52 -9.80
C ASP A 290 -25.04 -8.71 -8.49
N ILE A 291 -25.27 -9.32 -7.32
CA ILE A 291 -25.23 -8.75 -5.98
C ILE A 291 -23.79 -8.44 -5.55
N PHE A 292 -22.80 -9.16 -6.09
CA PHE A 292 -21.37 -8.84 -5.87
C PHE A 292 -20.75 -8.08 -7.06
N SER A 293 -21.42 -8.02 -8.22
CA SER A 293 -20.89 -7.35 -9.43
C SER A 293 -21.33 -5.89 -9.58
N SER A 294 -22.34 -5.41 -8.85
CA SER A 294 -22.73 -3.99 -8.91
C SER A 294 -21.85 -3.06 -8.05
N TYR A 295 -20.78 -3.59 -7.45
CA TYR A 295 -19.68 -2.80 -6.90
C TYR A 295 -18.59 -2.60 -7.96
N MET A 296 -18.92 -1.86 -9.02
CA MET A 296 -17.95 -1.19 -9.87
C MET A 296 -18.16 0.32 -9.70
N PRO A 297 -17.17 1.09 -9.23
CA PRO A 297 -17.27 2.54 -9.20
C PRO A 297 -17.32 3.03 -10.65
N THR A 298 -18.43 3.65 -11.05
CA THR A 298 -18.39 4.62 -12.14
C THR A 298 -17.37 5.68 -11.77
N LEU A 299 -16.31 5.78 -12.58
CA LEU A 299 -15.34 6.86 -12.59
C LEU A 299 -16.06 8.22 -12.61
N THR A 300 -16.33 8.78 -11.44
CA THR A 300 -16.39 10.23 -11.30
C THR A 300 -14.96 10.72 -11.22
N GLN A 301 -14.55 11.44 -12.27
CA GLN A 301 -13.32 12.22 -12.26
C GLN A 301 -13.26 13.03 -10.96
N PRO A 302 -12.08 13.12 -10.30
CA PRO A 302 -11.93 13.94 -9.12
C PRO A 302 -12.31 15.38 -9.44
N ASP A 303 -13.24 15.91 -8.66
CA ASP A 303 -13.61 17.30 -8.63
C ASP A 303 -12.32 18.12 -8.43
N THR A 304 -12.01 18.99 -9.39
CA THR A 304 -10.76 19.79 -9.45
C THR A 304 -10.75 20.93 -8.43
N LYS A 305 -11.08 20.65 -7.17
CA LYS A 305 -11.09 21.63 -6.07
C LYS A 305 -10.25 21.26 -4.85
N ASP A 306 -9.52 20.16 -4.87
CA ASP A 306 -8.58 19.83 -3.77
C ASP A 306 -7.14 20.30 -4.06
N ARG A 307 -7.02 21.60 -4.36
CA ARG A 307 -5.74 22.23 -4.73
C ARG A 307 -4.96 22.81 -3.54
N SER A 308 -5.23 22.40 -2.29
CA SER A 308 -4.58 22.99 -1.10
C SER A 308 -3.84 22.02 -0.17
N LEU A 309 -3.65 20.74 -0.52
CA LEU A 309 -2.96 19.76 0.33
C LEU A 309 -1.57 19.33 -0.16
N MET A 310 -1.08 19.86 -1.29
CA MET A 310 0.12 19.35 -1.99
C MET A 310 1.36 20.26 -1.93
N ASP A 311 1.26 21.50 -1.43
CA ASP A 311 2.39 22.44 -1.43
C ASP A 311 3.16 22.41 -0.10
N ALA A 312 3.75 21.25 0.24
CA ALA A 312 4.68 21.18 1.37
C ALA A 312 6.07 21.68 0.94
N GLU A 313 6.63 22.62 1.69
CA GLU A 313 7.99 23.11 1.49
C GLU A 313 9.00 22.02 1.85
N ILE A 314 9.89 21.68 0.92
CA ILE A 314 10.90 20.65 1.16
C ILE A 314 12.07 21.25 1.93
N PHE A 315 12.43 20.64 3.06
CA PHE A 315 13.61 21.04 3.83
C PHE A 315 14.61 19.89 3.97
N ASN A 316 15.88 20.26 4.17
CA ASN A 316 16.93 19.34 4.57
C ASN A 316 17.15 19.47 6.08
N PRO A 317 16.96 18.42 6.88
CA PRO A 317 17.18 18.50 8.33
C PRO A 317 18.68 18.67 8.64
N GLU A 318 18.99 19.44 9.68
CA GLU A 318 20.32 19.45 10.29
C GLU A 318 20.52 18.13 11.06
N THR A 319 21.65 17.45 10.84
CA THR A 319 21.98 16.23 11.58
C THR A 319 22.73 16.61 12.86
N VAL A 320 22.18 16.22 14.01
CA VAL A 320 22.74 16.46 15.34
C VAL A 320 23.20 15.13 15.92
N GLU A 321 24.49 14.98 16.16
CA GLU A 321 25.04 13.79 16.82
C GLU A 321 25.32 14.09 18.29
N LYS A 322 24.78 13.27 19.20
CA LYS A 322 25.10 13.30 20.63
C LYS A 322 25.85 12.03 21.00
N SER A 323 27.04 12.18 21.55
CA SER A 323 27.80 11.08 22.15
C SER A 323 27.45 10.94 23.63
N GLN A 324 26.99 9.75 24.02
CA GLN A 324 26.78 9.40 25.42
C GLN A 324 27.50 8.08 25.69
N GLY A 325 28.73 8.16 26.22
CA GLY A 325 29.65 7.02 26.28
C GLY A 325 30.02 6.53 24.87
N ASP A 326 30.00 5.21 24.66
CA ASP A 326 30.29 4.58 23.35
C ASP A 326 29.12 4.66 22.35
N LYS A 327 27.95 5.18 22.76
CA LYS A 327 26.76 5.26 21.91
C LYS A 327 26.65 6.63 21.25
N ILE A 328 26.77 6.66 19.93
CA ILE A 328 26.47 7.85 19.11
C ILE A 328 24.99 7.80 18.74
N THR A 329 24.23 8.80 19.17
CA THR A 329 22.81 8.93 18.84
C THR A 329 22.67 10.05 17.83
N THR A 330 22.13 9.74 16.65
CA THR A 330 21.88 10.71 15.58
C THR A 330 20.44 11.20 15.65
N SER A 331 20.25 12.52 15.64
CA SER A 331 18.94 13.18 15.59
C SER A 331 18.89 14.14 14.41
N TYR A 332 17.68 14.47 13.98
CA TYR A 332 17.36 15.42 12.94
C TYR A 332 16.73 16.64 13.55
N ARG A 333 17.23 17.81 13.16
CA ARG A 333 16.75 19.10 13.63
C ARG A 333 16.18 19.91 12.47
N PHE A 334 15.04 20.51 12.70
CA PHE A 334 14.35 21.37 11.76
C PHE A 334 13.95 22.68 12.45
N LEU A 335 14.29 23.80 11.82
CA LEU A 335 13.92 25.14 12.27
C LEU A 335 13.00 25.78 11.23
N CYS A 336 11.79 26.16 11.64
CA CYS A 336 10.84 26.90 10.81
C CYS A 336 10.62 28.29 11.39
N HIS A 337 10.45 29.28 10.52
CA HIS A 337 10.27 30.69 10.92
C HIS A 337 8.82 31.18 10.75
N HIS A 338 7.93 30.33 10.26
CA HIS A 338 6.52 30.66 10.02
C HIS A 338 5.65 29.40 10.00
N ALA A 339 4.33 29.61 10.05
CA ALA A 339 3.34 28.56 9.85
C ALA A 339 3.44 27.98 8.43
N GLY A 340 3.20 26.68 8.28
CA GLY A 340 3.29 26.02 6.98
C GLY A 340 3.37 24.51 7.06
N HIS A 341 3.42 23.87 5.88
CA HIS A 341 3.61 22.43 5.72
C HIS A 341 5.05 22.21 5.26
N PHE A 342 5.82 21.40 5.99
CA PHE A 342 7.24 21.20 5.72
C PHE A 342 7.57 19.73 5.61
N GLN A 343 8.02 19.29 4.43
CA GLN A 343 8.39 17.90 4.17
C GLN A 343 9.91 17.69 4.29
N CYS A 344 10.31 16.76 5.13
CA CYS A 344 11.70 16.36 5.27
C CYS A 344 12.15 15.57 4.03
N LYS A 345 13.21 16.03 3.36
CA LYS A 345 13.79 15.33 2.21
C LYS A 345 14.35 13.94 2.55
N VAL A 346 14.86 13.76 3.76
CA VAL A 346 15.55 12.53 4.19
C VAL A 346 14.56 11.45 4.61
N THR A 347 13.59 11.81 5.47
CA THR A 347 12.68 10.85 6.09
C THR A 347 11.29 10.84 5.48
N GLY A 348 10.94 11.84 4.68
CA GLY A 348 9.60 12.01 4.11
C GLY A 348 8.56 12.56 5.09
N LEU A 349 8.85 12.69 6.39
CA LEU A 349 7.93 13.26 7.38
C LEU A 349 7.47 14.66 6.98
N VAL A 350 6.18 14.95 7.15
CA VAL A 350 5.64 16.30 7.00
C VAL A 350 5.20 16.85 8.35
N PHE A 351 5.72 18.02 8.70
CA PHE A 351 5.32 18.78 9.89
C PHE A 351 4.40 19.93 9.48
N VAL A 352 3.22 20.00 10.10
CA VAL A 352 2.28 21.13 9.92
C VAL A 352 2.41 22.07 11.11
N MET A 353 3.18 23.13 10.92
CA MET A 353 3.53 24.11 11.95
C MET A 353 2.52 25.25 11.99
N GLU A 354 2.07 25.67 13.17
CA GLU A 354 1.18 26.84 13.32
C GLU A 354 1.94 28.18 13.41
N GLY A 355 3.27 28.15 13.49
CA GLY A 355 4.12 29.33 13.62
C GLY A 355 5.61 28.99 13.57
N GLU A 356 6.46 29.91 14.03
CA GLU A 356 7.90 29.67 14.24
C GLU A 356 8.11 28.57 15.28
N GLY A 357 9.06 27.67 15.01
CA GLY A 357 9.29 26.53 15.85
C GLY A 357 10.55 25.74 15.54
N GLU A 358 10.88 24.84 16.46
CA GLU A 358 12.05 23.97 16.38
C GLU A 358 11.63 22.54 16.70
N VAL A 359 11.81 21.65 15.73
CA VAL A 359 11.50 20.23 15.84
C VAL A 359 12.81 19.44 15.87
N LEU A 360 12.96 18.61 16.89
CA LEU A 360 14.01 17.61 16.99
C LEU A 360 13.37 16.23 16.91
N TYR A 361 13.87 15.36 16.05
CA TYR A 361 13.35 13.99 16.00
C TYR A 361 14.43 12.98 15.64
N LYS A 362 14.20 11.71 15.96
CA LYS A 362 15.09 10.61 15.62
C LYS A 362 14.29 9.36 15.33
N ILE A 363 14.90 8.44 14.58
CA ILE A 363 14.32 7.12 14.31
C ILE A 363 14.81 6.17 15.38
N GLU A 364 13.88 5.55 16.09
CA GLU A 364 14.16 4.57 17.14
C GLU A 364 13.74 3.17 16.68
N PRO A 365 14.39 2.11 17.18
CA PRO A 365 13.90 0.76 16.97
C PRO A 365 12.59 0.57 17.72
N TRP A 366 11.69 -0.23 17.14
CA TRP A 366 10.55 -0.72 17.90
C TRP A 366 11.01 -1.73 18.96
N ASP A 367 10.55 -1.58 20.19
CA ASP A 367 10.72 -2.63 21.19
C ASP A 367 9.82 -3.84 20.83
N THR A 368 10.34 -5.03 21.08
CA THR A 368 9.57 -6.28 21.02
C THR A 368 8.34 -6.27 21.93
N GLN A 369 8.42 -5.62 23.11
CA GLN A 369 7.32 -5.60 24.09
C GLN A 369 6.31 -4.47 23.88
N GLN A 370 6.64 -3.47 23.05
CA GLN A 370 5.79 -2.29 22.82
C GLN A 370 4.45 -2.59 22.14
N LEU A 371 4.33 -3.74 21.47
CA LEU A 371 3.07 -4.19 20.85
C LEU A 371 2.33 -5.24 21.69
N ASP A 372 2.88 -5.64 22.83
CA ASP A 372 2.26 -6.63 23.71
C ASP A 372 0.93 -6.08 24.24
N GLY A 373 -0.15 -6.82 24.01
CA GLY A 373 -1.50 -6.43 24.45
C GLY A 373 -2.30 -5.57 23.46
N LEU A 374 -1.71 -5.08 22.35
CA LEU A 374 -2.43 -4.33 21.30
C LEU A 374 -3.11 -5.23 20.24
N GLY A 375 -3.21 -6.54 20.51
CA GLY A 375 -3.89 -7.51 19.64
C GLY A 375 -3.08 -7.90 18.40
N LYS A 376 -3.77 -8.26 17.31
CA LYS A 376 -3.17 -8.67 16.01
C LYS A 376 -2.71 -7.42 15.22
N MET A 377 -1.84 -6.58 15.76
CA MET A 377 -1.27 -5.41 15.07
C MET A 377 0.21 -5.65 14.74
N THR A 378 0.67 -5.13 13.61
CA THR A 378 2.06 -5.22 13.13
C THR A 378 2.62 -3.84 12.81
N ARG A 379 3.95 -3.74 12.83
CA ARG A 379 4.70 -2.51 12.51
C ARG A 379 4.61 -2.27 11.00
N ALA A 380 4.28 -1.05 10.60
CA ALA A 380 4.12 -0.67 9.18
C ALA A 380 5.07 0.46 8.75
N GLY A 381 6.02 0.85 9.61
CA GLY A 381 7.01 1.86 9.30
C GLY A 381 7.95 2.18 10.46
N PRO A 382 8.89 3.12 10.26
CA PRO A 382 9.80 3.57 11.31
C PRO A 382 9.05 4.15 12.53
N LEU A 383 9.65 3.98 13.71
CA LEU A 383 9.21 4.64 14.94
C LEU A 383 9.97 5.96 15.09
N TYR A 384 9.25 7.08 15.16
CA TYR A 384 9.84 8.41 15.28
C TYR A 384 9.67 8.92 16.71
N ASN A 385 10.77 9.22 17.38
CA ASN A 385 10.74 10.02 18.61
C ASN A 385 10.80 11.49 18.21
N ILE A 386 9.72 12.23 18.43
CA ILE A 386 9.58 13.62 18.01
C ILE A 386 9.44 14.49 19.25
N GLU A 387 10.28 15.51 19.34
CA GLU A 387 10.28 16.54 20.36
C GLU A 387 10.12 17.90 19.67
N CYS A 388 9.24 18.76 20.19
CA CYS A 388 9.14 20.14 19.72
C CYS A 388 9.57 21.08 20.84
N CYS A 389 10.68 21.76 20.64
CA CYS A 389 11.25 22.65 21.65
C CYS A 389 10.54 24.02 21.66
N LYS A 390 9.96 24.43 20.51
CA LYS A 390 9.29 25.73 20.31
C LYS A 390 8.18 25.61 19.26
N GLY A 391 7.02 26.21 19.52
CA GLY A 391 5.88 26.29 18.59
C GLY A 391 5.02 25.01 18.54
N PRO A 392 3.68 25.12 18.40
CA PRO A 392 2.82 23.94 18.32
C PRO A 392 2.84 23.32 16.92
N ILE A 393 3.04 22.00 16.86
CA ILE A 393 2.79 21.18 15.68
C ILE A 393 1.30 20.79 15.72
N SER A 394 0.55 21.11 14.68
CA SER A 394 -0.89 20.80 14.63
C SER A 394 -1.18 19.41 14.06
N HIS A 395 -0.44 19.02 13.02
CA HIS A 395 -0.60 17.76 12.31
C HIS A 395 0.76 17.17 11.93
N LEU A 396 0.78 15.85 11.82
CA LEU A 396 1.93 15.08 11.34
C LEU A 396 1.49 14.20 10.19
N HIS A 397 2.25 14.19 9.11
CA HIS A 397 2.08 13.22 8.03
C HIS A 397 3.22 12.21 8.09
N LEU A 398 2.88 10.96 8.41
CA LEU A 398 3.81 9.84 8.54
C LEU A 398 3.87 9.06 7.23
N PRO A 399 5.05 8.83 6.63
CA PRO A 399 5.17 8.14 5.36
C PRO A 399 4.85 6.64 5.49
N HIS A 400 4.01 6.12 4.60
CA HIS A 400 3.77 4.68 4.45
C HIS A 400 4.20 4.19 3.06
N CYS A 401 4.31 2.87 2.93
CA CYS A 401 4.66 2.21 1.67
C CYS A 401 3.48 1.52 0.97
N GLU A 402 2.29 1.52 1.56
CA GLU A 402 1.14 0.82 0.99
C GLU A 402 0.69 1.35 -0.37
N ILE A 403 0.32 0.43 -1.27
CA ILE A 403 -0.33 0.77 -2.54
C ILE A 403 -1.83 0.72 -2.30
N ILE A 404 -2.41 1.91 -2.17
CA ILE A 404 -3.86 2.09 -2.02
C ILE A 404 -4.45 2.12 -3.42
N ASP A 405 -5.31 1.17 -3.75
CA ASP A 405 -6.17 1.25 -4.92
C ASP A 405 -7.56 1.79 -4.54
N ASP A 406 -8.31 2.29 -5.53
CA ASP A 406 -9.64 2.88 -5.32
C ASP A 406 -10.74 1.83 -5.07
N THR A 407 -10.38 0.55 -4.90
CA THR A 407 -11.35 -0.50 -4.57
C THR A 407 -11.51 -0.61 -3.05
N GLU A 408 -12.76 -0.63 -2.59
CA GLU A 408 -13.09 -0.72 -1.15
C GLU A 408 -12.53 -1.97 -0.46
N GLU A 409 -12.10 -2.99 -1.23
CA GLU A 409 -11.52 -4.23 -0.74
C GLU A 409 -10.04 -4.08 -0.31
N ASN A 410 -9.33 -3.04 -0.78
CA ASN A 410 -7.91 -2.76 -0.49
C ASN A 410 -7.68 -1.48 0.32
N LYS A 411 -8.71 -0.93 0.98
CA LYS A 411 -8.52 0.16 1.95
C LYS A 411 -7.66 -0.32 3.12
N VAL A 412 -6.41 0.13 3.11
CA VAL A 412 -5.40 -0.10 4.14
C VAL A 412 -5.93 0.38 5.50
N LYS A 413 -5.99 -0.52 6.49
CA LYS A 413 -6.33 -0.17 7.88
C LYS A 413 -5.07 0.19 8.65
N GLN A 414 -4.58 1.41 8.43
CA GLN A 414 -3.49 1.96 9.21
C GLN A 414 -4.01 2.74 10.42
N ALA A 415 -3.24 2.64 11.52
CA ALA A 415 -3.37 3.50 12.68
C ALA A 415 -1.99 3.97 13.12
N VAL A 416 -1.92 4.91 14.05
CA VAL A 416 -0.66 5.38 14.62
C VAL A 416 -0.61 5.01 16.09
N ALA A 417 0.41 4.27 16.49
CA ALA A 417 0.73 4.06 17.89
C ALA A 417 1.50 5.28 18.41
N HIS A 418 1.04 5.84 19.52
CA HIS A 418 1.66 6.94 20.24
C HIS A 418 2.01 6.47 21.65
N PHE A 419 3.31 6.38 21.97
CA PHE A 419 3.77 5.88 23.26
C PHE A 419 4.04 7.04 24.21
N THR A 420 3.26 7.12 25.28
CA THR A 420 3.47 8.07 26.37
C THR A 420 4.12 7.36 27.56
N ASP A 421 4.63 8.12 28.54
CA ASP A 421 5.33 7.56 29.71
C ASP A 421 4.51 6.51 30.48
N ASP A 422 3.18 6.60 30.44
CA ASP A 422 2.29 5.73 31.21
C ASP A 422 1.49 4.72 30.36
N ASN A 423 1.30 4.92 29.04
CA ASN A 423 0.43 4.11 28.18
C ASN A 423 0.73 4.22 26.67
N VAL A 424 0.18 3.27 25.89
CA VAL A 424 0.16 3.34 24.40
C VAL A 424 -1.23 3.76 23.92
N GLU A 425 -1.30 4.87 23.19
CA GLU A 425 -2.51 5.37 22.56
C GLU A 425 -2.56 4.94 21.08
N ILE A 426 -3.71 4.45 20.62
CA ILE A 426 -3.95 4.18 19.19
C ILE A 426 -4.69 5.39 18.60
N ILE A 427 -3.98 6.18 17.80
CA ILE A 427 -4.53 7.33 17.09
C ILE A 427 -5.12 6.85 15.76
N THR A 428 -6.41 7.16 15.55
CA THR A 428 -7.07 6.92 14.26
C THR A 428 -6.66 8.04 13.27
N PRO A 429 -6.20 7.70 12.06
CA PRO A 429 -5.83 8.70 11.07
C PRO A 429 -7.02 9.58 10.68
N LEU A 430 -6.74 10.86 10.45
CA LEU A 430 -7.70 11.77 9.81
C LEU A 430 -7.89 11.40 8.34
N GLN A 431 -6.78 11.05 7.69
CA GLN A 431 -6.73 10.70 6.29
C GLN A 431 -5.50 9.81 6.04
N VAL A 432 -5.64 8.87 5.11
CA VAL A 432 -4.51 8.12 4.55
C VAL A 432 -4.48 8.46 3.06
N THR A 433 -3.38 9.07 2.63
CA THR A 433 -3.13 9.45 1.22
C THR A 433 -2.41 8.31 0.52
N SER A 434 -2.01 8.46 -0.75
CA SER A 434 -1.20 7.43 -1.44
C SER A 434 0.22 7.27 -0.87
N THR A 435 0.66 8.16 0.03
CA THR A 435 2.04 8.20 0.53
C THR A 435 2.17 8.45 2.04
N HIS A 436 1.16 9.04 2.68
CA HIS A 436 1.21 9.44 4.09
C HIS A 436 -0.07 9.17 4.85
N VAL A 437 0.08 8.80 6.13
CA VAL A 437 -0.94 8.79 7.18
C VAL A 437 -0.94 10.15 7.87
N ILE A 438 -2.07 10.83 7.84
CA ILE A 438 -2.25 12.17 8.41
C ILE A 438 -2.96 12.06 9.77
N ILE A 439 -2.33 12.59 10.82
CA ILE A 439 -2.89 12.65 12.17
C ILE A 439 -2.89 14.07 12.72
N ARG A 440 -3.84 14.37 13.61
CA ARG A 440 -3.77 15.54 14.50
C ARG A 440 -2.94 15.18 15.73
N ILE A 441 -1.98 16.02 16.08
CA ILE A 441 -1.15 15.81 17.26
C ILE A 441 -1.87 16.36 18.49
N GLN A 442 -1.92 15.55 19.56
CA GLN A 442 -2.34 15.98 20.90
C GLN A 442 -1.21 15.90 21.94
N GLY A 443 -0.13 15.18 21.62
CA GLY A 443 1.09 15.04 22.39
C GLY A 443 2.24 14.54 21.50
N LEU A 444 3.49 14.80 21.90
CA LEU A 444 4.68 14.46 21.14
C LEU A 444 5.56 13.51 21.95
N SER A 445 5.95 12.40 21.32
CA SER A 445 6.85 11.39 21.87
C SER A 445 7.19 10.39 20.75
N LEU A 446 7.17 9.09 21.04
CA LEU A 446 7.32 8.00 20.07
C LEU A 446 6.02 7.79 19.29
N LEU A 447 6.08 7.98 17.97
CA LEU A 447 4.97 7.81 17.04
C LEU A 447 5.37 6.87 15.90
N GLY A 448 4.55 5.86 15.63
CA GLY A 448 4.82 4.87 14.58
C GLY A 448 3.55 4.31 13.95
N ILE A 449 3.60 4.03 12.65
CA ILE A 449 2.46 3.45 11.93
C ILE A 449 2.35 1.96 12.30
N ILE A 450 1.15 1.56 12.70
CA ILE A 450 0.75 0.17 12.88
C ILE A 450 -0.34 -0.21 11.87
N SER A 451 -0.37 -1.47 11.49
CA SER A 451 -1.40 -2.04 10.60
C SER A 451 -1.94 -3.34 11.18
N ASP A 452 -3.15 -3.73 10.76
CA ASP A 452 -3.73 -5.01 11.18
C ASP A 452 -2.89 -6.18 10.60
N LEU A 453 -2.33 -7.01 11.47
CA LEU A 453 -1.56 -8.20 11.08
C LEU A 453 -2.40 -9.16 10.22
N ARG A 454 -3.74 -9.13 10.34
CA ARG A 454 -4.64 -9.90 9.46
C ARG A 454 -4.59 -9.41 8.02
N ASP A 455 -4.46 -8.10 7.78
CA ASP A 455 -4.35 -7.57 6.42
C ASP A 455 -3.02 -8.03 5.79
N LEU A 456 -1.91 -8.07 6.58
CA LEU A 456 -0.61 -8.60 6.13
C LEU A 456 -0.63 -10.10 5.79
N LEU A 457 -1.32 -10.92 6.60
CA LEU A 457 -1.32 -12.39 6.48
C LEU A 457 -2.39 -12.96 5.56
N PHE A 458 -3.49 -12.23 5.32
CA PHE A 458 -4.66 -12.75 4.59
C PHE A 458 -5.02 -11.97 3.33
N LYS A 459 -4.41 -10.80 3.11
CA LYS A 459 -4.49 -10.04 1.86
C LYS A 459 -3.07 -9.70 1.40
N PRO A 460 -2.37 -10.63 0.73
CA PRO A 460 -1.07 -10.32 0.15
C PRO A 460 -1.26 -9.20 -0.87
N HIS A 461 -0.87 -7.98 -0.51
CA HIS A 461 -0.94 -6.80 -1.35
C HIS A 461 0.48 -6.31 -1.64
N LEU A 462 0.62 -5.62 -2.76
CA LEU A 462 1.87 -5.00 -3.13
C LEU A 462 2.09 -3.76 -2.28
N ILE A 463 3.30 -3.61 -1.77
CA ILE A 463 3.78 -2.39 -1.17
C ILE A 463 4.85 -1.77 -2.06
N ASN A 464 4.98 -0.46 -2.02
CA ASN A 464 6.14 0.24 -2.55
C ASN A 464 7.36 -0.19 -1.73
N ALA A 465 8.30 -0.86 -2.37
CA ALA A 465 9.53 -1.36 -1.76
C ALA A 465 10.75 -0.80 -2.49
N GLN A 466 11.93 -1.13 -1.97
CA GLN A 466 13.20 -0.72 -2.55
C GLN A 466 14.25 -1.84 -2.46
N VAL A 467 15.08 -1.92 -3.50
CA VAL A 467 16.26 -2.77 -3.57
C VAL A 467 17.50 -1.90 -3.45
N LEU A 468 18.24 -2.04 -2.35
CA LEU A 468 19.50 -1.33 -2.13
C LEU A 468 20.70 -2.26 -2.28
N LEU A 469 21.75 -1.75 -2.92
CA LEU A 469 22.95 -2.52 -3.24
C LEU A 469 24.15 -1.96 -2.50
N PHE A 470 24.88 -2.84 -1.79
CA PHE A 470 26.10 -2.50 -1.08
C PHE A 470 27.23 -3.43 -1.50
N TYR A 471 28.34 -2.87 -1.97
CA TYR A 471 29.47 -3.59 -2.49
C TYR A 471 30.66 -3.55 -1.53
N LYS A 472 31.18 -4.73 -1.20
CA LYS A 472 32.33 -4.92 -0.33
C LYS A 472 33.44 -5.59 -1.12
N THR A 473 34.54 -4.86 -1.30
CA THR A 473 35.79 -5.42 -1.77
C THR A 473 36.46 -6.18 -0.63
N LEU A 474 36.79 -7.45 -0.83
CA LEU A 474 37.58 -8.21 0.13
C LEU A 474 39.08 -8.08 -0.21
N ALA A 475 39.95 -8.34 0.77
CA ALA A 475 41.40 -8.18 0.59
C ALA A 475 41.91 -9.03 -0.59
N VAL A 476 42.99 -8.59 -1.24
CA VAL A 476 43.58 -9.18 -2.47
C VAL A 476 43.89 -10.68 -2.36
N THR A 477 43.98 -11.24 -1.14
CA THR A 477 44.16 -12.67 -0.88
C THR A 477 42.89 -13.51 -1.10
N GLN A 478 41.72 -12.87 -1.18
CA GLN A 478 40.43 -13.49 -1.48
C GLN A 478 40.03 -13.10 -2.91
N SER A 479 39.85 -14.09 -3.79
CA SER A 479 39.50 -13.86 -5.21
C SER A 479 38.04 -13.46 -5.44
N VAL A 480 37.31 -13.11 -4.39
CA VAL A 480 35.85 -12.91 -4.40
C VAL A 480 35.50 -11.61 -3.67
N ASN A 481 34.72 -10.76 -4.30
CA ASN A 481 34.03 -9.61 -3.72
C ASN A 481 32.57 -9.95 -3.45
N ILE A 482 31.93 -9.23 -2.52
CA ILE A 482 30.54 -9.49 -2.14
C ILE A 482 29.68 -8.28 -2.46
N LEU A 483 28.58 -8.53 -3.18
CA LEU A 483 27.50 -7.58 -3.36
C LEU A 483 26.31 -7.99 -2.49
N TYR A 484 25.98 -7.16 -1.50
CA TYR A 484 24.83 -7.31 -0.64
C TYR A 484 23.59 -6.68 -1.28
N ILE A 485 22.50 -7.43 -1.32
CA ILE A 485 21.18 -6.98 -1.77
C ILE A 485 20.28 -6.85 -0.55
N HIS A 486 19.67 -5.67 -0.37
CA HIS A 486 18.67 -5.41 0.67
C HIS A 486 17.30 -5.23 0.04
N LEU A 487 16.34 -6.02 0.49
CA LEU A 487 14.92 -5.76 0.23
C LEU A 487 14.36 -4.99 1.42
N LEU A 488 13.89 -3.77 1.20
CA LEU A 488 13.36 -2.92 2.27
C LEU A 488 12.00 -2.33 1.87
N PRO A 489 11.11 -2.04 2.84
CA PRO A 489 9.95 -1.20 2.60
C PRO A 489 10.36 0.19 2.07
N GLY A 490 9.54 0.77 1.20
CA GLY A 490 9.82 2.06 0.56
C GLY A 490 9.78 3.27 1.51
N ASN A 491 9.20 3.11 2.70
CA ASN A 491 9.18 4.13 3.75
C ASN A 491 10.37 4.06 4.72
N ILE A 492 11.33 3.15 4.49
CA ILE A 492 12.63 3.17 5.19
C ILE A 492 13.56 4.19 4.53
N PRO A 493 14.07 5.21 5.26
CA PRO A 493 14.97 6.20 4.69
C PRO A 493 16.29 5.58 4.21
N THR A 494 16.64 5.75 2.93
CA THR A 494 17.88 5.21 2.34
C THR A 494 19.13 5.73 3.06
N ASP A 495 19.14 7.00 3.45
CA ASP A 495 20.27 7.63 4.15
C ASP A 495 20.55 6.97 5.52
N GLU A 496 19.54 6.46 6.22
CA GLU A 496 19.72 5.72 7.47
C GLU A 496 20.46 4.40 7.22
N VAL A 497 20.07 3.69 6.17
CA VAL A 497 20.69 2.41 5.79
C VAL A 497 22.16 2.63 5.40
N ILE A 498 22.43 3.68 4.61
CA ILE A 498 23.80 4.06 4.22
C ILE A 498 24.63 4.44 5.45
N LYS A 499 24.07 5.25 6.37
CA LYS A 499 24.76 5.66 7.61
C LYS A 499 25.11 4.48 8.51
N LYS A 500 24.26 3.45 8.59
CA LYS A 500 24.53 2.23 9.36
C LYS A 500 25.56 1.31 8.69
N ARG A 501 25.69 1.39 7.36
CA ARG A 501 26.62 0.58 6.55
C ARG A 501 27.80 1.35 5.97
N LYS A 502 28.27 2.42 6.64
CA LYS A 502 29.37 3.30 6.19
C LYS A 502 30.67 2.57 5.79
N SER A 503 30.90 1.35 6.29
CA SER A 503 32.07 0.53 5.97
C SER A 503 31.96 -0.23 4.63
N ILE A 504 30.81 -0.16 3.96
CA ILE A 504 30.53 -0.85 2.70
C ILE A 504 30.05 0.19 1.67
N LYS A 505 30.52 0.08 0.43
CA LYS A 505 30.19 1.04 -0.63
C LYS A 505 28.73 0.89 -1.06
N TYR A 506 27.94 1.94 -0.93
CA TYR A 506 26.60 1.99 -1.54
C TYR A 506 26.71 2.17 -3.06
N ILE A 507 25.92 1.43 -3.83
CA ILE A 507 25.79 1.59 -5.28
C ILE A 507 24.46 2.27 -5.57
N GLU A 508 24.54 3.52 -6.02
CA GLU A 508 23.35 4.24 -6.47
C GLU A 508 22.79 3.60 -7.74
N THR A 509 21.51 3.27 -7.70
CA THR A 509 20.76 2.71 -8.83
C THR A 509 19.27 3.00 -8.65
N THR A 510 18.48 2.73 -9.67
CA THR A 510 17.02 2.79 -9.57
C THR A 510 16.53 1.70 -8.61
N SER A 511 16.25 2.07 -7.37
CA SER A 511 15.96 1.10 -6.30
C SER A 511 14.49 0.71 -6.18
N LYS A 512 13.57 1.56 -6.62
CA LYS A 512 12.12 1.39 -6.41
C LYS A 512 11.59 0.13 -7.09
N CYS A 513 10.76 -0.62 -6.37
CA CYS A 513 10.05 -1.81 -6.84
C CYS A 513 8.74 -1.99 -6.06
N GLN A 514 7.99 -3.04 -6.37
CA GLN A 514 6.81 -3.43 -5.60
C GLN A 514 6.96 -4.87 -5.15
N LEU A 515 6.82 -5.11 -3.85
CA LEU A 515 6.97 -6.42 -3.24
C LEU A 515 5.78 -6.73 -2.34
N ILE A 516 5.53 -8.01 -2.12
CA ILE A 516 4.47 -8.51 -1.25
C ILE A 516 5.16 -8.99 0.04
N PRO A 517 4.81 -8.44 1.21
CA PRO A 517 5.38 -8.86 2.48
C PRO A 517 5.11 -10.35 2.75
N GLY A 518 6.07 -11.06 3.35
CA GLY A 518 5.96 -12.49 3.66
C GLY A 518 6.09 -13.43 2.45
N ARG A 519 6.25 -12.90 1.23
CA ARG A 519 6.55 -13.71 0.03
C ARG A 519 8.04 -13.94 -0.14
N LYS A 520 8.36 -14.98 -0.90
CA LYS A 520 9.71 -15.42 -1.18
C LYS A 520 10.24 -14.84 -2.49
N TYR A 521 11.50 -14.44 -2.48
CA TYR A 521 12.20 -13.82 -3.60
C TYR A 521 13.57 -14.46 -3.81
N LYS A 522 14.14 -14.29 -5.00
CA LYS A 522 15.51 -14.70 -5.32
C LYS A 522 16.21 -13.71 -6.26
N PRO A 523 17.52 -13.51 -6.13
CA PRO A 523 18.30 -12.72 -7.08
C PRO A 523 18.26 -13.28 -8.50
N SER A 524 18.21 -12.38 -9.49
CA SER A 524 18.55 -12.67 -10.89
C SER A 524 19.92 -12.08 -11.19
N CYS A 525 20.96 -12.90 -11.07
CA CYS A 525 22.35 -12.45 -11.23
C CYS A 525 23.25 -13.43 -11.99
N HIS A 526 22.69 -14.27 -12.88
CA HIS A 526 23.49 -15.22 -13.67
C HIS A 526 24.60 -14.51 -14.49
N PRO A 527 25.82 -15.07 -14.53
CA PRO A 527 26.24 -16.39 -14.02
C PRO A 527 26.72 -16.42 -12.56
N HIS A 528 26.59 -15.34 -11.79
CA HIS A 528 27.16 -15.23 -10.45
C HIS A 528 26.43 -16.08 -9.41
N GLU A 529 27.21 -16.68 -8.50
CA GLU A 529 26.68 -17.42 -7.35
C GLU A 529 26.13 -16.47 -6.29
N TYR A 530 25.09 -16.91 -5.57
CA TYR A 530 24.45 -16.11 -4.53
C TYR A 530 23.85 -16.98 -3.43
N GLN A 531 23.69 -16.38 -2.25
CA GLN A 531 23.05 -17.02 -1.10
C GLN A 531 22.17 -16.04 -0.30
N PRO A 532 21.12 -16.52 0.39
CA PRO A 532 20.51 -17.84 0.20
C PRO A 532 19.85 -17.96 -1.19
N THR A 533 19.47 -19.18 -1.61
CA THR A 533 18.84 -19.40 -2.91
C THR A 533 17.49 -18.70 -3.05
N VAL A 534 16.76 -18.58 -1.92
CA VAL A 534 15.47 -17.92 -1.79
C VAL A 534 15.39 -17.35 -0.37
N GLU A 535 14.81 -16.17 -0.19
CA GLU A 535 14.53 -15.59 1.13
C GLU A 535 13.17 -14.91 1.17
N THR A 536 12.59 -14.80 2.36
CA THR A 536 11.30 -14.14 2.62
C THR A 536 11.50 -12.65 2.80
N PHE A 537 10.67 -11.83 2.16
CA PHE A 537 10.64 -10.38 2.40
C PHE A 537 9.90 -10.07 3.71
N ASP A 538 10.66 -9.97 4.80
CA ASP A 538 10.17 -9.67 6.14
C ASP A 538 10.39 -8.20 6.52
N ILE A 539 9.29 -7.47 6.73
CA ILE A 539 9.29 -6.05 7.08
C ILE A 539 9.69 -5.83 8.55
N ASP A 540 9.32 -6.75 9.44
CA ASP A 540 9.36 -6.55 10.88
C ASP A 540 10.81 -6.62 11.41
N LEU A 541 11.62 -7.45 10.78
CA LEU A 541 13.06 -7.64 11.04
C LEU A 541 13.86 -6.32 10.90
N HIS A 542 13.46 -5.47 9.96
CA HIS A 542 14.12 -4.19 9.71
C HIS A 542 13.74 -3.11 10.73
N LEU A 543 12.53 -3.18 11.28
CA LEU A 543 11.95 -2.15 12.16
C LEU A 543 12.34 -2.33 13.64
N THR A 544 12.64 -3.55 14.06
CA THR A 544 12.97 -3.89 15.46
C THR A 544 14.45 -3.71 15.79
N SER A 545 15.35 -3.92 14.84
CA SER A 545 16.80 -3.88 15.08
C SER A 545 17.49 -2.63 14.53
N LEU A 546 16.91 -2.01 13.49
CA LEU A 546 17.56 -0.98 12.66
C LEU A 546 18.97 -1.38 12.16
N ASN A 547 19.28 -2.68 12.14
CA ASN A 547 20.57 -3.21 11.68
C ASN A 547 20.59 -3.46 10.16
N PHE A 548 19.43 -3.37 9.51
CA PHE A 548 19.23 -3.52 8.07
C PHE A 548 20.09 -4.65 7.48
N HIS A 549 19.80 -5.88 7.88
CA HIS A 549 20.52 -7.06 7.37
C HIS A 549 20.35 -7.20 5.87
N ALA A 550 21.38 -7.74 5.20
CA ALA A 550 21.30 -8.03 3.77
C ALA A 550 20.40 -9.25 3.57
N THR A 551 19.52 -9.17 2.59
CA THR A 551 18.62 -10.28 2.22
C THR A 551 19.37 -11.33 1.40
N PHE A 552 20.29 -10.88 0.54
CA PHE A 552 21.13 -11.77 -0.26
C PHE A 552 22.58 -11.28 -0.33
N GLU A 553 23.48 -12.22 -0.54
CA GLU A 553 24.89 -12.03 -0.85
C GLU A 553 25.17 -12.63 -2.22
N VAL A 554 25.69 -11.81 -3.14
CA VAL A 554 26.13 -12.25 -4.47
C VAL A 554 27.66 -12.23 -4.50
N PHE A 555 28.25 -13.35 -4.87
CA PHE A 555 29.70 -13.53 -4.97
C PHE A 555 30.18 -13.17 -6.37
N LEU A 556 31.12 -12.24 -6.43
CA LEU A 556 31.62 -11.66 -7.67
C LEU A 556 33.13 -11.85 -7.74
N ASP A 557 33.67 -12.25 -8.88
CA ASP A 557 35.11 -12.32 -9.07
C ASP A 557 35.73 -10.94 -8.87
N CYS A 558 36.95 -10.87 -8.33
CA CYS A 558 37.60 -9.60 -8.02
C CYS A 558 37.82 -8.69 -9.25
N GLU A 559 37.85 -9.28 -10.46
CA GLU A 559 37.99 -8.58 -11.75
C GLU A 559 36.66 -8.04 -12.30
N THR A 560 35.53 -8.36 -11.66
CA THR A 560 34.19 -7.97 -12.13
C THR A 560 34.01 -6.45 -12.04
N LYS A 561 33.89 -5.79 -13.19
CA LYS A 561 33.67 -4.33 -13.27
C LYS A 561 32.20 -3.93 -13.15
N ASN A 562 31.33 -4.75 -13.70
CA ASN A 562 29.88 -4.55 -13.65
C ASN A 562 29.18 -5.91 -13.56
N ALA A 563 28.00 -5.92 -12.96
CA ALA A 563 27.14 -7.09 -12.86
C ALA A 563 25.73 -6.74 -13.34
N ARG A 564 24.99 -7.74 -13.84
CA ARG A 564 23.54 -7.60 -14.08
C ARG A 564 22.81 -8.16 -12.88
N ILE A 565 22.08 -7.31 -12.18
CA ILE A 565 21.38 -7.67 -10.94
C ILE A 565 19.90 -7.36 -11.11
N GLY A 566 19.05 -8.32 -10.79
CA GLY A 566 17.59 -8.26 -10.81
C GLY A 566 17.00 -9.03 -9.64
N LEU A 567 15.67 -9.02 -9.52
CA LEU A 567 14.94 -9.78 -8.50
C LEU A 567 13.76 -10.52 -9.13
N LEU A 568 13.61 -11.79 -8.75
CA LEU A 568 12.53 -12.67 -9.18
C LEU A 568 11.62 -13.02 -8.00
N ASP A 569 10.33 -13.16 -8.27
CA ASP A 569 9.38 -13.75 -7.32
C ASP A 569 9.44 -15.29 -7.28
N GLU A 570 8.61 -15.89 -6.43
CA GLU A 570 8.51 -17.35 -6.27
C GLU A 570 8.11 -18.10 -7.55
N TYR A 571 7.46 -17.42 -8.51
CA TYR A 571 7.06 -17.97 -9.80
C TYR A 571 8.11 -17.73 -10.89
N GLY A 572 9.23 -17.07 -10.56
CA GLY A 572 10.28 -16.72 -11.51
C GLY A 572 9.96 -15.51 -12.38
N ARG A 573 8.98 -14.69 -12.00
CA ARG A 573 8.66 -13.42 -12.70
C ARG A 573 9.57 -12.31 -12.19
N GLU A 574 10.02 -11.46 -13.10
CA GLU A 574 10.83 -10.30 -12.75
C GLU A 574 9.97 -9.24 -12.02
N VAL A 575 10.30 -8.99 -10.76
CA VAL A 575 9.67 -7.94 -9.93
C VAL A 575 10.56 -6.70 -9.80
N TRP A 576 11.84 -6.84 -10.13
CA TRP A 576 12.79 -5.75 -10.31
C TRP A 576 13.73 -6.13 -11.45
N GLU A 577 13.51 -5.53 -12.62
CA GLU A 577 14.16 -5.92 -13.88
C GLU A 577 15.70 -5.94 -13.76
N PRO A 578 16.38 -6.97 -14.30
CA PRO A 578 17.84 -7.08 -14.28
C PRO A 578 18.52 -5.90 -14.98
N ARG A 579 19.22 -5.08 -14.20
CA ARG A 579 19.94 -3.90 -14.69
C ARG A 579 21.44 -4.02 -14.47
N ARG A 580 22.19 -3.32 -15.31
CA ARG A 580 23.65 -3.26 -15.21
C ARG A 580 24.02 -2.32 -14.07
N VAL A 581 24.82 -2.80 -13.12
CA VAL A 581 25.36 -2.02 -12.02
C VAL A 581 26.88 -2.01 -12.09
N PHE A 582 27.49 -0.84 -11.91
CA PHE A 582 28.94 -0.67 -11.94
C PHE A 582 29.50 -0.79 -10.52
N LEU A 583 30.42 -1.74 -10.34
CA LEU A 583 30.96 -2.12 -9.03
C LEU A 583 32.19 -1.26 -8.69
N THR A 584 32.98 -0.97 -9.71
CA THR A 584 33.97 0.10 -9.69
C THR A 584 33.27 1.43 -9.83
N ALA A 585 33.60 2.39 -8.95
CA ALA A 585 33.22 3.76 -9.25
C ALA A 585 34.00 4.13 -10.51
N ASP A 586 33.31 4.73 -11.47
CA ASP A 586 34.00 5.55 -12.43
C ASP A 586 34.90 6.50 -11.64
N THR A 587 36.20 6.40 -11.89
CA THR A 587 37.21 7.39 -11.54
C THR A 587 37.01 8.67 -12.38
N SER A 588 35.75 9.00 -12.71
CA SER A 588 35.33 10.09 -13.58
C SER A 588 34.05 10.69 -12.99
N ALA A 589 34.20 11.87 -12.41
CA ALA A 589 33.12 12.79 -12.04
C ALA A 589 32.28 12.48 -10.78
N GLU A 590 32.91 12.14 -9.65
CA GLU A 590 32.48 12.82 -8.41
C GLU A 590 32.94 14.27 -8.52
N ALA A 591 32.07 15.22 -8.21
CA ALA A 591 32.40 16.63 -8.16
C ALA A 591 33.54 16.87 -7.16
N THR A 592 34.78 16.76 -7.63
CA THR A 592 35.98 17.05 -6.87
C THR A 592 35.88 18.51 -6.50
N SER A 593 35.75 18.81 -5.20
CA SER A 593 35.84 20.20 -4.75
C SER A 593 37.12 20.82 -5.35
N PRO A 594 37.13 22.12 -5.72
CA PRO A 594 38.28 22.76 -6.36
C PRO A 594 39.60 22.53 -5.60
N LYS A 595 39.52 22.37 -4.28
CA LYS A 595 40.64 22.03 -3.39
C LYS A 595 41.21 20.63 -3.65
N VAL A 596 40.36 19.61 -3.76
CA VAL A 596 40.80 18.22 -4.02
C VAL A 596 41.32 18.09 -5.44
N ALA A 597 40.72 18.78 -6.42
CA ALA A 597 41.25 18.84 -7.78
C ALA A 597 42.65 19.49 -7.84
N ALA A 598 42.87 20.59 -7.13
CA ALA A 598 44.17 21.24 -7.03
C ALA A 598 45.22 20.36 -6.34
N ALA A 599 44.84 19.67 -5.26
CA ALA A 599 45.71 18.75 -4.55
C ALA A 599 46.15 17.56 -5.42
N VAL A 600 45.21 16.94 -6.14
CA VAL A 600 45.49 15.86 -7.09
C VAL A 600 46.43 16.35 -8.20
N LYS A 601 46.12 17.52 -8.78
CA LYS A 601 46.95 18.14 -9.81
C LYS A 601 48.38 18.38 -9.31
N PHE A 602 48.54 18.94 -8.12
CA PHE A 602 49.86 19.15 -7.51
C PHE A 602 50.66 17.85 -7.36
N VAL A 603 50.04 16.80 -6.78
CA VAL A 603 50.69 15.51 -6.51
C VAL A 603 51.11 14.81 -7.80
N ASP A 604 50.32 14.94 -8.86
CA ASP A 604 50.60 14.33 -10.16
C ASP A 604 51.65 15.13 -10.95
N GLU A 605 51.55 16.45 -11.00
CA GLU A 605 52.51 17.33 -11.70
C GLU A 605 53.90 17.27 -11.08
N HIS A 606 54.00 17.22 -9.75
CA HIS A 606 55.27 17.25 -9.03
C HIS A 606 55.82 15.86 -8.69
N ARG A 607 55.20 14.78 -9.21
CA ARG A 607 55.60 13.40 -8.91
C ARG A 607 57.11 13.14 -9.01
N PRO A 608 57.85 13.59 -10.05
CA PRO A 608 59.29 13.38 -10.13
C PRO A 608 60.07 14.08 -9.00
N ALA A 609 59.67 15.31 -8.67
CA ALA A 609 60.31 16.09 -7.61
C ALA A 609 60.00 15.51 -6.22
N ILE A 610 58.76 15.07 -6.00
CA ILE A 610 58.31 14.43 -4.76
C ILE A 610 59.08 13.12 -4.54
N ILE A 611 59.19 12.26 -5.56
CA ILE A 611 59.97 11.01 -5.48
C ILE A 611 61.45 11.28 -5.19
N GLN A 612 62.02 12.31 -5.81
CA GLN A 612 63.45 12.57 -5.68
C GLN A 612 63.84 13.28 -4.39
N ARG A 613 63.00 14.20 -3.89
CA ARG A 613 63.35 15.14 -2.81
C ARG A 613 62.86 14.72 -1.43
N ILE A 614 61.88 13.82 -1.34
CA ILE A 614 61.37 13.34 -0.04
C ILE A 614 62.21 12.17 0.46
N SER A 615 62.85 12.36 1.61
CA SER A 615 63.63 11.32 2.32
C SER A 615 62.85 10.66 3.46
N SER A 616 61.94 11.38 4.12
CA SER A 616 61.15 10.91 5.27
C SER A 616 59.89 10.12 4.87
N VAL A 617 60.00 9.22 3.89
CA VAL A 617 58.84 8.49 3.34
C VAL A 617 58.16 7.59 4.38
N LYS A 618 58.93 7.02 5.32
CA LYS A 618 58.41 6.15 6.39
C LYS A 618 57.45 6.88 7.33
N GLU A 619 57.76 8.12 7.68
CA GLU A 619 56.89 8.91 8.57
C GLU A 619 55.58 9.31 7.87
N ILE A 620 55.65 9.60 6.57
CA ILE A 620 54.46 9.88 5.77
C ILE A 620 53.61 8.61 5.61
N ALA A 621 54.25 7.46 5.40
CA ALA A 621 53.56 6.18 5.34
C ALA A 621 52.90 5.80 6.67
N ASP A 622 53.52 6.11 7.82
CA ASP A 622 52.92 5.90 9.13
C ASP A 622 51.70 6.80 9.37
N ASP A 623 51.75 8.07 8.94
CA ASP A 623 50.58 8.95 9.04
C ASP A 623 49.42 8.43 8.19
N LEU A 624 49.71 8.02 6.96
CA LEU A 624 48.72 7.42 6.07
C LEU A 624 48.16 6.11 6.64
N LEU A 625 48.98 5.30 7.32
CA LEU A 625 48.55 4.09 8.01
C LEU A 625 47.65 4.43 9.21
N SER A 626 48.02 5.45 10.01
CA SER A 626 47.25 5.88 11.18
C SER A 626 45.85 6.38 10.80
N LYS A 627 45.73 7.01 9.62
CA LYS A 627 44.46 7.44 9.03
C LYS A 627 43.72 6.32 8.27
N LYS A 628 44.24 5.09 8.31
CA LYS A 628 43.69 3.90 7.62
C LYS A 628 43.60 4.05 6.09
N ILE A 629 44.50 4.84 5.50
CA ILE A 629 44.54 5.11 4.06
C ILE A 629 45.37 4.08 3.31
N ILE A 630 46.46 3.64 3.92
CA ILE A 630 47.25 2.49 3.45
C ILE A 630 47.16 1.36 4.46
N SER A 631 47.30 0.11 4.01
CA SER A 631 47.30 -1.06 4.88
C SER A 631 48.64 -1.26 5.58
N GLU A 632 48.63 -2.03 6.68
CA GLU A 632 49.85 -2.41 7.39
C GLU A 632 50.80 -3.22 6.49
N GLU A 633 50.27 -4.05 5.61
CA GLU A 633 51.04 -4.78 4.59
C GLU A 633 51.73 -3.82 3.60
N MET A 634 51.01 -2.79 3.13
CA MET A 634 51.57 -1.77 2.24
C MET A 634 52.65 -0.95 2.96
N ASN A 635 52.43 -0.55 4.21
CA ASN A 635 53.44 0.13 5.02
C ASN A 635 54.68 -0.75 5.22
N ASN A 636 54.51 -2.06 5.44
CA ASN A 636 55.61 -3.01 5.55
C ASN A 636 56.38 -3.17 4.23
N LYS A 637 55.69 -3.19 3.08
CA LYS A 637 56.34 -3.19 1.74
C LYS A 637 57.15 -1.92 1.52
N ILE A 638 56.58 -0.76 1.82
CA ILE A 638 57.32 0.52 1.76
C ILE A 638 58.54 0.44 2.68
N ARG A 639 58.37 0.03 3.94
CA ARG A 639 59.49 -0.08 4.91
C ARG A 639 60.58 -1.08 4.50
N GLY A 640 60.23 -2.10 3.71
CA GLY A 640 61.14 -3.11 3.17
C GLY A 640 62.08 -2.61 2.08
N GLU A 641 61.76 -1.48 1.43
CA GLU A 641 62.59 -0.92 0.37
C GLU A 641 63.81 -0.16 0.90
N LYS A 642 64.92 -0.28 0.16
CA LYS A 642 66.24 0.22 0.58
C LYS A 642 66.40 1.72 0.43
N THR A 643 65.80 2.32 -0.61
CA THR A 643 65.96 3.75 -0.93
C THR A 643 64.65 4.51 -0.70
N SER A 644 64.73 5.79 -0.33
CA SER A 644 63.52 6.61 -0.17
C SER A 644 62.78 6.80 -1.49
N GLN A 645 63.49 6.77 -2.63
CA GLN A 645 62.89 6.86 -3.95
C GLN A 645 62.03 5.63 -4.27
N ASP A 646 62.51 4.43 -3.96
CA ASP A 646 61.76 3.19 -4.18
C ASP A 646 60.58 3.09 -3.21
N GLN A 647 60.78 3.52 -1.96
CA GLN A 647 59.70 3.70 -0.98
C GLN A 647 58.60 4.61 -1.52
N MET A 648 58.97 5.75 -2.10
CA MET A 648 58.03 6.73 -2.62
C MET A 648 57.31 6.23 -3.89
N ARG A 649 57.98 5.44 -4.74
CA ARG A 649 57.37 4.80 -5.91
C ARG A 649 56.27 3.83 -5.51
N ILE A 650 56.55 2.93 -4.55
CA ILE A 650 55.55 2.01 -4.01
C ILE A 650 54.41 2.80 -3.37
N LEU A 651 54.72 3.83 -2.58
CA LEU A 651 53.69 4.68 -1.98
C LEU A 651 52.77 5.30 -3.04
N TYR A 652 53.33 5.78 -4.16
CA TYR A 652 52.56 6.33 -5.30
C TYR A 652 51.61 5.30 -5.94
N ASP A 653 51.97 4.02 -5.95
CA ASP A 653 51.06 2.96 -6.44
C ASP A 653 49.85 2.83 -5.49
N GLY A 654 50.06 3.00 -4.18
CA GLY A 654 49.01 3.14 -3.18
C GLY A 654 48.15 4.39 -3.38
N LEU A 655 48.76 5.54 -3.67
CA LEU A 655 48.04 6.79 -3.93
C LEU A 655 47.18 6.71 -5.19
N ASN A 656 47.69 6.07 -6.25
CA ASN A 656 46.98 5.91 -7.52
C ASN A 656 45.81 4.92 -7.39
N SER A 657 45.98 3.84 -6.62
CA SER A 657 44.90 2.89 -6.35
C SER A 657 43.83 3.46 -5.41
N GLY A 658 44.21 4.36 -4.49
CA GLY A 658 43.30 5.04 -3.56
C GLY A 658 42.50 6.22 -4.15
N GLY A 659 42.86 6.71 -5.34
CA GLY A 659 42.12 7.77 -6.04
C GLY A 659 42.29 9.19 -5.47
N ALA A 660 41.42 10.10 -5.90
CA ALA A 660 41.54 11.55 -5.66
C ALA A 660 41.55 11.94 -4.17
N ALA A 661 40.72 11.29 -3.35
CA ALA A 661 40.65 11.54 -1.91
C ALA A 661 41.97 11.17 -1.20
N VAL A 662 42.58 10.06 -1.59
CA VAL A 662 43.86 9.61 -1.01
C VAL A 662 45.02 10.51 -1.42
N LYS A 663 45.06 10.96 -2.68
CA LYS A 663 46.04 11.96 -3.13
C LYS A 663 45.88 13.30 -2.42
N ALA A 664 44.64 13.73 -2.15
CA ALA A 664 44.39 14.95 -1.40
C ALA A 664 44.86 14.84 0.05
N GLU A 665 44.63 13.72 0.73
CA GLU A 665 45.13 13.54 2.09
C GLU A 665 46.66 13.47 2.13
N PHE A 666 47.29 12.80 1.17
CA PHE A 666 48.74 12.80 1.02
C PHE A 666 49.29 14.22 0.85
N TYR A 667 48.65 15.05 0.03
CA TYR A 667 49.03 16.46 -0.13
C TYR A 667 48.87 17.27 1.16
N GLU A 668 47.82 17.05 1.95
CA GLU A 668 47.67 17.70 3.26
C GLU A 668 48.77 17.26 4.25
N ILE A 669 49.17 15.99 4.23
CA ILE A 669 50.33 15.52 5.01
C ILE A 669 51.62 16.20 4.54
N LEU A 670 51.80 16.38 3.23
CA LEU A 670 52.93 17.14 2.69
C LEU A 670 52.92 18.60 3.13
N LYS A 671 51.77 19.26 3.21
CA LYS A 671 51.68 20.62 3.77
C LYS A 671 52.09 20.65 5.22
N VAL A 672 51.56 19.74 6.04
CA VAL A 672 51.85 19.73 7.48
C VAL A 672 53.33 19.42 7.76
N LYS A 673 53.92 18.45 7.06
CA LYS A 673 55.27 17.94 7.38
C LYS A 673 56.37 18.55 6.54
N LEU A 674 56.06 18.99 5.32
CA LEU A 674 57.02 19.43 4.31
C LEU A 674 56.56 20.73 3.64
N GLN A 675 55.98 21.67 4.42
CA GLN A 675 55.44 22.93 3.92
C GLN A 675 56.42 23.70 3.01
N SER A 676 57.70 23.80 3.41
CA SER A 676 58.72 24.51 2.63
C SER A 676 58.95 23.90 1.24
N LEU A 677 58.88 22.58 1.13
CA LEU A 677 58.99 21.88 -0.16
C LEU A 677 57.73 22.11 -1.01
N VAL A 678 56.55 22.12 -0.40
CA VAL A 678 55.29 22.40 -1.09
C VAL A 678 55.29 23.83 -1.64
N ASP A 679 55.64 24.82 -0.82
CA ASP A 679 55.71 26.24 -1.21
C ASP A 679 56.69 26.46 -2.38
N GLU A 680 57.85 25.81 -2.36
CA GLU A 680 58.83 25.86 -3.46
C GLU A 680 58.29 25.30 -4.77
N LEU A 681 57.59 24.16 -4.71
CA LEU A 681 57.04 23.48 -5.88
C LEU A 681 55.84 24.26 -6.47
N GLU A 682 54.99 24.84 -5.62
CA GLU A 682 53.89 25.70 -6.05
C GLU A 682 54.39 27.02 -6.67
N ALA A 683 55.44 27.63 -6.10
CA ALA A 683 56.06 28.84 -6.64
C ALA A 683 56.79 28.57 -7.98
N GLY A 684 57.34 27.37 -8.16
CA GLY A 684 57.97 26.93 -9.41
C GLY A 684 56.98 26.75 -10.57
N SER A 685 55.79 26.20 -10.28
CA SER A 685 54.72 26.01 -11.28
C SER A 685 54.12 27.31 -11.82
N SER A 686 54.20 28.42 -11.07
CA SER A 686 53.71 29.73 -11.51
C SER A 686 54.63 30.46 -12.51
N LYS A 687 55.83 29.94 -12.80
CA LYS A 687 56.78 30.54 -13.75
C LYS A 687 56.72 29.94 -15.16
N THR A 688 55.82 29.00 -15.41
CA THR A 688 55.74 28.27 -16.69
C THR A 688 54.35 28.29 -17.34
N GLN A 689 53.49 29.23 -16.94
CA GLN A 689 52.18 29.46 -17.56
C GLN A 689 52.15 30.72 -18.43
#